data_AF-A0A6I1IAF5-F1
#
_entry.id   AF-A0A6I1IAF5-F1
#
_cell.length_a   1.000
_cell.length_b   1.000
_cell.length_c   1.000
_cell.angle_alpha   90.00
_cell.angle_beta   90.00
_cell.angle_gamma   90.00
#
_symmetry.space_group_name_H-M   'P 1'
#
loop_
_entity.id
_entity.type
_entity.pdbx_description
1 polymer ?
#
loop_
_entity_poly.entity_id
_entity_poly.type
_entity_poly.pdbx_seq_one_letter_code
_entity_poly.pdbx_strand_id
1 'polypeptide(L)'
;MRRKARAACGRDFCPMPARAGLFNLDVFSLTTGHCNMTKQFAPASTVSAAGDDGVSALEAYLNSVAAAPQRFVGTANADVLTGTTGADVLEGLAGDDTYYVNDSGDVIVELANGGTDTVYTSVNYTVAENVENVRLTAGGLTVTGSVNTNNIFYVNVAGGNVLDGGGTGNSVNYLGSSAGVTATLATPNVPQTAPAGSDVLLNFASVVGSKFDDVLTGNDLKNALVGNLGNDILRGGKGDDLLAGLQGDDTYIFARGDGADSIMETDEAGSRNVVSFLAGVSADQLWFRQVGSNLEVSTIGTTDKITVNGWYVVGSAPRIQEFRTADGRVLLGSDVQNLVQAMAGLTPPPTGQLTLPDNLAAILAPKLAQNWRTEGPNQPSNGAFVGTANPDIIKGTAGADVMAGLAGDDIYYVNHSGDVVIEQAGGGRDTVYTTVDYTLAANVEEVHVGAAGLTVTGNGSGNVFHVDVAGGNVLRSTGVNTSATYAGAKAGVTATMISSNDNPAARPGGDVLLNFSSLTGSGYDDVLTGNELGNTLSGGLGNDTLQGGKGDDFLVGGLGDDIYVFGRGDGADIIAESTGEANYDAIAFLAGVNIDQLWFRQVGADLEVSTIGTTDKITIRDWKAATPVIEEFRTAAGHVMRGTDVQLLVQAMANLTPPPLGQLTLPAGTAAALAPVLAQAWHFNGPTQPTGQTFTGTANADVLTGSAGADLLEGLGGDDTYYVNHGGDFIVERGNGGNDTVYTSVNYTVADNVENVRLNGAGLTVTGSAYTNNVFYVETPGGNVLDGAGAGNSVNYTGATAGVTAVFAPAGGPMTARPGVDVLANFNTLIGSKFDDVLIGNELRNILFGGLGNDTFQGGKGDDTLAGAAGNDTYIFARGDGADIIAEVVEAGSHDVVSFLAGVNAEQLWFRQVGVHLEVSTIGTTDKITINNWYSDSAVRIEEFRMADGRVLLGNNVQNLVQAMAGLTPPPLGQLTLPAGTAATLAPVLAQNWRAGQQLGAASQGGSGGWQADAAQLVQAMAGFAVPAAASAPWSGHGAASAQIQLAAAH
;
A
#
# COMPACT_ATOMS: atom_id res chain seq x y z
N MET A 1 -2.45 50.29 -27.76
CA MET A 1 -3.22 51.55 -27.57
C MET A 1 -3.51 51.74 -26.07
N ARG A 2 -4.33 52.74 -25.71
CA ARG A 2 -5.04 52.96 -24.40
C ARG A 2 -5.37 51.66 -23.62
N ARG A 3 -5.45 51.59 -22.28
CA ARG A 3 -5.41 52.61 -21.18
C ARG A 3 -5.45 51.93 -19.77
N LYS A 4 -4.91 52.62 -18.73
CA LYS A 4 -5.24 52.49 -17.27
C LYS A 4 -4.83 51.14 -16.60
N ALA A 5 -4.59 51.01 -15.27
CA ALA A 5 -4.53 51.91 -14.09
C ALA A 5 -3.45 51.36 -13.09
N ARG A 6 -2.68 52.15 -12.32
CA ARG A 6 -2.93 52.62 -10.91
C ARG A 6 -3.59 51.58 -9.98
N ALA A 7 -3.18 51.36 -8.72
CA ALA A 7 -2.05 51.79 -7.84
C ALA A 7 -2.03 50.83 -6.61
N ALA A 8 -1.22 50.90 -5.53
CA ALA A 8 -0.25 51.87 -4.95
C ALA A 8 0.77 51.06 -4.06
N CYS A 9 2.01 51.45 -3.75
CA CYS A 9 2.62 52.62 -3.07
C CYS A 9 2.85 52.45 -1.54
N GLY A 10 4.13 52.30 -1.14
CA GLY A 10 4.64 52.22 0.24
C GLY A 10 6.06 51.59 0.22
N ARG A 11 7.18 52.33 0.22
CA ARG A 11 7.82 53.13 1.30
C ARG A 11 8.53 52.24 2.36
N ASP A 12 9.76 52.51 2.80
CA ASP A 12 10.67 53.63 2.50
C ASP A 12 12.15 53.37 2.94
N PHE A 13 13.10 54.15 2.38
CA PHE A 13 14.47 54.47 2.87
C PHE A 13 15.59 53.41 3.13
N CYS A 14 16.52 53.30 2.14
CA CYS A 14 17.96 53.68 2.17
C CYS A 14 18.65 54.07 3.53
N PRO A 15 19.99 53.85 3.70
CA PRO A 15 20.98 54.45 2.78
C PRO A 15 22.32 53.70 2.48
N MET A 16 22.92 54.13 1.36
CA MET A 16 24.35 54.04 0.94
C MET A 16 25.27 54.90 1.88
N PRO A 17 26.62 55.09 1.70
CA PRO A 17 27.52 54.87 0.54
C PRO A 17 28.92 54.27 0.93
N ALA A 18 30.06 54.34 0.19
CA ALA A 18 30.48 55.28 -0.86
C ALA A 18 31.77 54.92 -1.67
N ARG A 19 31.78 55.34 -2.96
CA ARG A 19 32.86 56.04 -3.70
C ARG A 19 34.21 55.32 -3.96
N ALA A 20 34.97 55.62 -5.04
CA ALA A 20 34.77 56.34 -6.32
C ALA A 20 36.02 56.01 -7.21
N GLY A 21 36.12 56.25 -8.53
CA GLY A 21 35.30 56.84 -9.60
C GLY A 21 36.11 56.71 -10.92
N LEU A 22 35.95 57.42 -12.05
CA LEU A 22 35.11 58.55 -12.47
C LEU A 22 34.95 58.50 -14.02
N PHE A 23 33.76 58.82 -14.53
CA PHE A 23 33.44 59.39 -15.87
C PHE A 23 33.72 58.58 -17.18
N ASN A 24 32.59 58.23 -17.84
CA ASN A 24 32.14 58.66 -19.19
C ASN A 24 33.00 58.35 -20.44
N LEU A 25 32.48 57.89 -21.60
CA LEU A 25 31.15 57.44 -22.11
C LEU A 25 31.43 56.80 -23.52
N ASP A 26 30.57 56.14 -24.30
CA ASP A 26 29.12 55.80 -24.29
C ASP A 26 28.85 54.60 -25.28
N VAL A 27 27.59 54.16 -25.41
CA VAL A 27 26.97 53.45 -26.56
C VAL A 27 27.41 52.00 -26.91
N PHE A 28 26.51 51.07 -26.53
CA PHE A 28 26.07 49.82 -27.21
C PHE A 28 26.88 48.49 -27.24
N SER A 29 26.16 47.43 -26.82
CA SER A 29 26.07 46.07 -27.40
C SER A 29 27.04 44.94 -26.99
N LEU A 30 26.54 44.08 -26.09
CA LEU A 30 26.51 42.59 -26.10
C LEU A 30 27.67 41.73 -26.66
N THR A 31 27.93 40.61 -25.93
CA THR A 31 28.61 39.32 -26.26
C THR A 31 30.04 39.05 -25.75
N THR A 32 30.16 37.88 -25.06
CA THR A 32 31.27 36.89 -24.99
C THR A 32 32.74 37.27 -24.72
N GLY A 33 33.42 36.47 -23.86
CA GLY A 33 34.89 36.36 -23.83
C GLY A 33 35.46 35.58 -22.62
N HIS A 34 36.14 34.46 -22.86
CA HIS A 34 36.81 33.64 -21.82
C HIS A 34 38.22 34.16 -21.45
N CYS A 35 38.80 33.60 -20.37
CA CYS A 35 40.25 33.43 -20.25
C CYS A 35 40.61 32.13 -19.47
N ASN A 36 41.85 31.66 -19.63
CA ASN A 36 42.30 30.28 -19.40
C ASN A 36 43.68 30.24 -18.69
N MET A 37 43.98 29.24 -17.86
CA MET A 37 45.35 28.95 -17.36
C MET A 37 45.62 27.47 -17.08
N THR A 38 46.90 27.07 -17.12
CA THR A 38 47.38 25.67 -17.23
C THR A 38 48.53 25.30 -16.27
N LYS A 39 48.67 23.97 -16.00
CA LYS A 39 49.90 23.18 -15.66
C LYS A 39 49.50 21.68 -15.59
N GLN A 40 50.18 20.63 -16.10
CA GLN A 40 51.56 20.32 -16.52
C GLN A 40 52.42 19.60 -15.43
N PHE A 41 52.66 18.27 -15.59
CA PHE A 41 53.95 17.54 -15.36
C PHE A 41 53.85 16.02 -15.66
N ALA A 42 55.00 15.34 -15.89
CA ALA A 42 55.25 13.89 -16.10
C ALA A 42 56.79 13.64 -16.10
N PRO A 43 57.40 12.41 -16.27
CA PRO A 43 56.90 11.01 -16.33
C PRO A 43 57.76 9.99 -15.49
N ALA A 44 57.68 8.67 -15.81
CA ALA A 44 58.65 7.54 -15.54
C ALA A 44 58.63 6.83 -14.14
N SER A 45 58.95 5.52 -13.96
CA SER A 45 59.16 4.37 -14.90
C SER A 45 59.34 2.95 -14.25
N THR A 46 58.76 1.91 -14.86
CA THR A 46 59.24 0.48 -15.04
C THR A 46 59.34 -0.56 -13.90
N VAL A 47 59.25 -1.85 -14.31
CA VAL A 47 59.52 -3.15 -13.60
C VAL A 47 58.36 -3.64 -12.70
N SER A 48 57.42 -4.52 -13.08
CA SER A 48 57.46 -5.94 -13.55
C SER A 48 57.96 -6.97 -12.52
N ALA A 49 57.39 -8.17 -12.31
CA ALA A 49 56.09 -8.79 -12.64
C ALA A 49 56.09 -10.24 -12.09
N ALA A 50 54.89 -10.81 -11.86
CA ALA A 50 54.51 -12.24 -11.69
C ALA A 50 54.09 -12.67 -10.27
N GLY A 51 52.87 -13.23 -10.18
CA GLY A 51 52.25 -13.69 -8.94
C GLY A 51 50.72 -13.62 -8.99
N ASP A 52 50.13 -14.30 -9.98
CA ASP A 52 48.70 -14.62 -10.20
C ASP A 52 47.66 -13.96 -9.27
N ASP A 53 47.15 -12.80 -9.69
CA ASP A 53 45.74 -12.41 -9.53
C ASP A 53 45.36 -11.42 -10.65
N GLY A 54 44.14 -11.54 -11.17
CA GLY A 54 43.77 -11.11 -12.54
C GLY A 54 43.46 -9.64 -12.80
N VAL A 55 43.78 -8.71 -11.88
CA VAL A 55 43.47 -7.28 -12.06
C VAL A 55 44.48 -6.58 -12.97
N SER A 56 44.00 -5.88 -13.99
CA SER A 56 44.84 -5.08 -14.89
C SER A 56 45.44 -3.86 -14.18
N ALA A 57 46.47 -3.25 -14.80
CA ALA A 57 47.01 -1.98 -14.33
C ALA A 57 46.02 -0.81 -14.45
N LEU A 58 44.87 -0.99 -15.12
CA LEU A 58 43.77 -0.02 -15.15
C LEU A 58 42.77 -0.28 -14.01
N GLU A 59 42.47 -1.53 -13.66
CA GLU A 59 41.69 -1.85 -12.45
C GLU A 59 42.46 -1.51 -11.18
N ALA A 60 43.77 -1.74 -11.13
CA ALA A 60 44.64 -1.26 -10.05
C ALA A 60 44.73 0.28 -9.97
N TYR A 61 44.37 0.99 -11.04
CA TYR A 61 44.26 2.45 -11.06
C TYR A 61 42.84 2.91 -10.68
N LEU A 62 41.79 2.27 -11.20
CA LEU A 62 40.38 2.52 -10.84
C LEU A 62 40.12 2.24 -9.36
N ASN A 63 40.60 1.11 -8.83
CA ASN A 63 40.57 0.78 -7.40
C ASN A 63 41.49 1.70 -6.55
N SER A 64 42.26 2.60 -7.19
CA SER A 64 43.01 3.67 -6.50
C SER A 64 42.35 5.05 -6.60
N VAL A 65 41.23 5.18 -7.33
CA VAL A 65 40.39 6.40 -7.39
C VAL A 65 38.94 6.17 -6.95
N ALA A 66 38.45 4.93 -6.89
CA ALA A 66 37.17 4.54 -6.29
C ALA A 66 37.17 4.54 -4.74
N ALA A 67 38.28 4.98 -4.14
CA ALA A 67 38.45 5.25 -2.71
C ALA A 67 39.01 6.67 -2.47
N ALA A 68 38.89 7.56 -3.47
CA ALA A 68 39.31 8.96 -3.38
C ALA A 68 38.06 9.86 -3.38
N PRO A 69 37.88 10.74 -2.36
CA PRO A 69 36.68 11.56 -2.21
C PRO A 69 36.27 12.34 -3.46
N GLN A 70 35.04 12.09 -3.90
CA GLN A 70 34.36 12.73 -5.02
C GLN A 70 33.27 13.68 -4.51
N ARG A 71 32.58 14.34 -5.44
CA ARG A 71 31.44 15.23 -5.13
C ARG A 71 30.36 15.10 -6.19
N PHE A 72 29.22 14.55 -5.78
CA PHE A 72 28.01 14.44 -6.56
C PHE A 72 27.07 15.59 -6.17
N VAL A 73 26.45 16.21 -7.17
CA VAL A 73 25.55 17.36 -6.98
C VAL A 73 24.29 17.11 -7.80
N GLY A 74 23.14 17.17 -7.13
CA GLY A 74 21.80 17.05 -7.70
C GLY A 74 21.34 18.32 -8.41
N THR A 75 20.03 18.49 -8.49
CA THR A 75 19.37 19.50 -9.33
C THR A 75 18.64 20.57 -8.52
N ALA A 76 17.31 20.54 -8.54
CA ALA A 76 16.37 21.36 -7.77
C ALA A 76 14.98 20.69 -7.78
N ASN A 77 14.98 19.35 -7.78
CA ASN A 77 13.86 18.42 -7.75
C ASN A 77 14.32 17.21 -6.92
N ALA A 78 13.40 16.32 -6.51
CA ALA A 78 13.74 15.07 -5.83
C ALA A 78 14.75 14.21 -6.65
N ASP A 79 15.99 14.15 -6.18
CA ASP A 79 17.12 13.44 -6.79
C ASP A 79 17.51 12.19 -5.97
N VAL A 80 18.17 11.21 -6.61
CA VAL A 80 18.69 10.01 -5.94
C VAL A 80 20.22 9.98 -6.05
N LEU A 81 20.91 10.18 -4.93
CA LEU A 81 22.36 10.34 -4.86
C LEU A 81 23.01 9.16 -4.13
N THR A 82 23.91 8.46 -4.81
CA THR A 82 24.68 7.31 -4.29
C THR A 82 26.16 7.56 -4.50
N GLY A 83 26.98 7.36 -3.47
CA GLY A 83 28.43 7.48 -3.55
C GLY A 83 29.11 6.33 -4.32
N THR A 84 30.44 6.38 -4.38
CA THR A 84 31.29 5.30 -4.90
C THR A 84 31.50 4.21 -3.84
N THR A 85 32.74 3.94 -3.44
CA THR A 85 33.10 3.06 -2.31
C THR A 85 34.13 3.71 -1.39
N GLY A 86 34.14 5.05 -1.37
CA GLY A 86 34.96 5.86 -0.50
C GLY A 86 34.21 7.14 -0.13
N ALA A 87 34.67 7.77 0.94
CA ALA A 87 34.10 8.96 1.56
C ALA A 87 33.78 10.10 0.58
N ASP A 88 32.55 10.14 0.07
CA ASP A 88 32.12 11.05 -1.00
C ASP A 88 31.19 12.16 -0.48
N VAL A 89 31.11 13.27 -1.21
CA VAL A 89 30.21 14.39 -0.89
C VAL A 89 28.96 14.33 -1.77
N LEU A 90 27.76 14.32 -1.17
CA LEU A 90 26.47 14.24 -1.86
C LEU A 90 25.68 15.54 -1.57
N GLU A 91 25.27 16.30 -2.60
CA GLU A 91 24.64 17.64 -2.45
C GLU A 91 23.39 17.74 -3.35
N GLY A 92 22.20 17.47 -2.82
CA GLY A 92 20.91 17.43 -3.55
C GLY A 92 20.34 18.80 -3.89
N LEU A 93 20.49 19.75 -2.95
CA LEU A 93 20.19 21.19 -3.01
C LEU A 93 18.75 21.55 -2.65
N ALA A 94 17.75 21.03 -3.34
CA ALA A 94 16.34 21.31 -3.06
C ALA A 94 15.45 20.34 -3.82
N GLY A 95 14.52 19.71 -3.11
CA GLY A 95 13.86 18.49 -3.55
C GLY A 95 13.52 17.68 -2.32
N ASP A 96 12.85 16.55 -2.49
CA ASP A 96 12.72 15.55 -1.43
C ASP A 96 13.74 14.44 -1.74
N ASP A 97 15.01 14.68 -1.38
CA ASP A 97 16.16 14.00 -1.94
C ASP A 97 16.50 12.70 -1.21
N THR A 98 16.94 11.69 -1.96
CA THR A 98 17.23 10.34 -1.43
C THR A 98 18.70 9.98 -1.57
N TYR A 99 19.34 9.73 -0.44
CA TYR A 99 20.76 9.43 -0.31
C TYR A 99 21.01 7.96 0.03
N TYR A 100 22.01 7.35 -0.62
CA TYR A 100 22.51 6.02 -0.26
C TYR A 100 23.96 6.10 0.21
N VAL A 101 24.16 5.86 1.50
CA VAL A 101 25.45 5.89 2.18
C VAL A 101 26.02 4.49 2.33
N ASN A 102 27.28 4.34 1.91
CA ASN A 102 27.99 3.06 1.89
C ASN A 102 29.43 3.14 2.44
N ASP A 103 30.00 4.33 2.60
CA ASP A 103 31.23 4.55 3.38
C ASP A 103 30.95 5.47 4.58
N SER A 104 31.59 5.15 5.72
CA SER A 104 31.40 5.91 6.96
C SER A 104 31.94 7.36 6.93
N GLY A 105 32.68 7.73 5.88
CA GLY A 105 33.16 9.09 5.64
C GLY A 105 32.35 9.90 4.63
N ASP A 106 31.24 9.36 4.11
CA ASP A 106 30.32 10.10 3.23
C ASP A 106 29.80 11.39 3.92
N VAL A 107 29.50 12.43 3.13
CA VAL A 107 29.04 13.74 3.62
C VAL A 107 27.90 14.26 2.78
N ILE A 108 26.69 14.21 3.33
CA ILE A 108 25.52 14.89 2.75
C ILE A 108 25.62 16.41 3.00
N VAL A 109 25.18 17.22 2.04
CA VAL A 109 25.18 18.69 2.10
C VAL A 109 23.81 19.20 1.65
N GLU A 110 22.92 19.45 2.63
CA GLU A 110 21.56 19.92 2.35
C GLU A 110 21.28 21.38 2.70
N LEU A 111 20.30 21.98 2.00
CA LEU A 111 19.80 23.32 2.26
C LEU A 111 18.68 23.31 3.30
N ALA A 112 18.72 24.25 4.23
CA ALA A 112 17.63 24.43 5.19
C ALA A 112 16.33 24.79 4.46
N ASN A 113 15.30 23.93 4.58
CA ASN A 113 14.05 23.95 3.80
C ASN A 113 14.25 23.61 2.29
N GLY A 114 15.17 22.69 1.96
CA GLY A 114 15.32 22.10 0.62
C GLY A 114 14.08 21.29 0.22
N GLY A 115 13.72 20.31 1.04
CA GLY A 115 12.42 19.64 1.05
C GLY A 115 12.26 18.75 2.28
N THR A 116 12.11 17.43 2.07
CA THR A 116 12.01 16.39 3.12
C THR A 116 12.92 15.21 2.78
N ASP A 117 14.15 15.27 3.26
CA ASP A 117 15.23 14.43 2.70
C ASP A 117 15.37 13.08 3.43
N THR A 118 15.92 12.08 2.75
CA THR A 118 16.00 10.68 3.23
C THR A 118 17.36 10.06 3.00
N VAL A 119 18.04 9.60 4.05
CA VAL A 119 19.28 8.80 3.94
C VAL A 119 19.05 7.32 4.27
N TYR A 120 19.32 6.44 3.31
CA TYR A 120 19.52 5.01 3.53
C TYR A 120 20.99 4.76 3.88
N THR A 121 21.26 4.13 5.04
CA THR A 121 22.62 3.75 5.43
C THR A 121 22.76 2.25 5.69
N SER A 122 23.85 1.70 5.18
CA SER A 122 24.32 0.33 5.40
C SER A 122 25.51 0.24 6.36
N VAL A 123 26.00 1.39 6.85
CA VAL A 123 27.23 1.55 7.64
C VAL A 123 27.04 2.52 8.81
N ASN A 124 28.04 2.57 9.70
CA ASN A 124 28.08 3.57 10.76
C ASN A 124 28.18 4.98 10.16
N TYR A 125 27.30 5.89 10.56
CA TYR A 125 27.14 7.18 9.88
C TYR A 125 26.84 8.34 10.84
N THR A 126 27.11 9.58 10.39
CA THR A 126 26.66 10.81 11.06
C THR A 126 25.85 11.62 10.06
N VAL A 127 24.56 11.78 10.35
CA VAL A 127 23.57 12.45 9.50
C VAL A 127 23.87 13.94 9.42
N ALA A 128 23.78 14.50 8.21
CA ALA A 128 24.00 15.92 7.97
C ALA A 128 22.89 16.79 8.57
N GLU A 129 23.18 18.08 8.74
CA GLU A 129 22.13 19.07 9.03
C GLU A 129 21.17 19.18 7.83
N ASN A 130 19.89 19.44 8.12
CA ASN A 130 18.80 19.56 7.14
C ASN A 130 18.39 18.25 6.43
N VAL A 131 18.76 17.07 6.95
CA VAL A 131 18.14 15.79 6.55
C VAL A 131 17.11 15.39 7.60
N GLU A 132 15.92 14.95 7.19
CA GLU A 132 14.82 14.53 8.07
C GLU A 132 14.78 13.01 8.33
N ASN A 133 14.86 12.18 7.29
CA ASN A 133 14.58 10.75 7.41
C ASN A 133 15.85 9.91 7.34
N VAL A 134 15.95 8.88 8.18
CA VAL A 134 17.08 7.96 8.26
C VAL A 134 16.54 6.53 8.19
N ARG A 135 17.05 5.72 7.26
CA ARG A 135 16.59 4.33 7.04
C ARG A 135 17.78 3.37 7.15
N LEU A 136 17.71 2.43 8.09
CA LEU A 136 18.77 1.43 8.27
C LEU A 136 18.52 0.22 7.36
N THR A 137 19.52 -0.14 6.54
CA THR A 137 19.48 -1.31 5.65
C THR A 137 20.33 -2.50 6.18
N ALA A 138 21.05 -2.29 7.28
CA ALA A 138 21.76 -3.31 8.04
C ALA A 138 21.57 -3.08 9.56
N GLY A 139 21.71 -4.15 10.36
CA GLY A 139 21.65 -4.09 11.82
C GLY A 139 23.03 -4.06 12.49
N GLY A 140 23.08 -3.65 13.75
CA GLY A 140 24.32 -3.47 14.52
C GLY A 140 25.07 -2.18 14.20
N LEU A 141 24.39 -1.19 13.60
CA LEU A 141 24.99 0.08 13.18
C LEU A 141 25.04 1.10 14.32
N THR A 142 26.05 1.98 14.30
CA THR A 142 26.08 3.21 15.10
C THR A 142 25.75 4.40 14.20
N VAL A 143 24.62 5.06 14.42
CA VAL A 143 24.16 6.18 13.57
C VAL A 143 23.81 7.39 14.44
N THR A 144 24.42 8.54 14.13
CA THR A 144 24.26 9.80 14.90
C THR A 144 23.49 10.84 14.07
N GLY A 145 22.40 11.38 14.60
CA GLY A 145 21.54 12.39 13.98
C GLY A 145 22.12 13.80 14.05
N SER A 146 21.46 14.74 13.38
CA SER A 146 21.90 16.15 13.36
C SER A 146 21.48 16.89 14.63
N VAL A 147 22.12 18.03 14.92
CA VAL A 147 21.75 18.88 16.07
C VAL A 147 20.57 19.82 15.79
N ASN A 148 20.12 19.93 14.53
CA ASN A 148 19.20 20.98 14.07
C ASN A 148 17.88 20.45 13.46
N THR A 149 17.72 19.14 13.28
CA THR A 149 16.53 18.50 12.67
C THR A 149 15.78 17.63 13.68
N ASN A 150 14.48 17.42 13.45
CA ASN A 150 13.67 16.42 14.16
C ASN A 150 13.70 15.11 13.36
N ASN A 151 14.82 14.37 13.41
CA ASN A 151 15.00 13.20 12.56
C ASN A 151 13.98 12.10 12.87
N ILE A 152 13.54 11.36 11.84
CA ILE A 152 12.81 10.09 11.98
C ILE A 152 13.72 8.94 11.52
N PHE A 153 14.07 8.05 12.44
CA PHE A 153 14.87 6.85 12.19
C PHE A 153 13.95 5.64 12.01
N TYR A 154 13.88 5.09 10.81
CA TYR A 154 13.14 3.86 10.51
C TYR A 154 14.05 2.64 10.64
N VAL A 155 13.65 1.67 11.46
CA VAL A 155 14.44 0.48 11.79
C VAL A 155 13.64 -0.78 11.48
N ASN A 156 13.83 -1.31 10.27
CA ASN A 156 13.13 -2.48 9.76
C ASN A 156 13.94 -3.78 9.90
N VAL A 157 15.17 -3.70 10.43
CA VAL A 157 16.12 -4.80 10.55
C VAL A 157 16.58 -4.96 12.01
N ALA A 158 16.26 -6.11 12.60
CA ALA A 158 16.59 -6.41 13.99
C ALA A 158 18.10 -6.63 14.19
N GLY A 159 18.66 -6.06 15.26
CA GLY A 159 20.02 -6.34 15.72
C GLY A 159 20.68 -5.12 16.33
N GLY A 160 20.96 -5.19 17.64
CA GLY A 160 21.33 -4.07 18.52
C GLY A 160 22.18 -2.95 17.93
N ASN A 161 21.48 -1.95 17.40
CA ASN A 161 22.01 -0.69 16.90
C ASN A 161 22.36 0.23 18.08
N VAL A 162 23.18 1.26 17.81
CA VAL A 162 23.41 2.39 18.70
C VAL A 162 23.00 3.65 17.96
N LEU A 163 21.74 4.06 18.14
CA LEU A 163 21.19 5.24 17.50
C LEU A 163 21.30 6.41 18.48
N ASP A 164 21.79 7.53 18.00
CA ASP A 164 21.78 8.81 18.71
C ASP A 164 21.06 9.84 17.84
N GLY A 165 20.03 10.50 18.36
CA GLY A 165 19.31 11.54 17.63
C GLY A 165 20.10 12.85 17.46
N GLY A 166 21.18 13.06 18.23
CA GLY A 166 21.97 14.28 18.23
C GLY A 166 21.26 15.47 18.88
N GLY A 167 20.25 16.02 18.19
CA GLY A 167 19.39 17.11 18.66
C GLY A 167 18.31 16.70 19.66
N THR A 168 17.32 17.58 19.89
CA THR A 168 16.14 17.31 20.72
C THR A 168 14.87 17.33 19.87
N GLY A 169 14.08 16.26 19.91
CA GLY A 169 12.82 16.15 19.15
C GLY A 169 12.77 14.97 18.16
N ASN A 170 13.87 14.21 18.06
CA ASN A 170 13.99 13.05 17.18
C ASN A 170 13.03 11.90 17.55
N SER A 171 12.65 11.13 16.55
CA SER A 171 11.80 9.93 16.65
C SER A 171 12.51 8.70 16.09
N VAL A 172 12.29 7.54 16.69
CA VAL A 172 12.59 6.23 16.07
C VAL A 172 11.27 5.49 15.79
N ASN A 173 11.24 4.70 14.73
CA ASN A 173 10.04 4.03 14.21
C ASN A 173 10.36 2.58 13.81
N TYR A 174 9.69 1.63 14.45
CA TYR A 174 9.84 0.19 14.27
C TYR A 174 8.67 -0.46 13.52
N LEU A 175 7.76 0.31 12.90
CA LEU A 175 6.53 -0.18 12.25
C LEU A 175 6.79 -1.13 11.07
N GLY A 176 8.00 -1.09 10.50
CA GLY A 176 8.49 -2.02 9.48
C GLY A 176 9.27 -3.24 10.03
N SER A 177 9.28 -3.46 11.34
CA SER A 177 9.83 -4.66 11.97
C SER A 177 8.93 -5.87 11.72
N SER A 178 9.51 -7.06 11.63
CA SER A 178 8.82 -8.34 11.48
C SER A 178 8.59 -9.10 12.80
N ALA A 179 8.88 -8.46 13.94
CA ALA A 179 8.61 -8.95 15.29
C ALA A 179 8.58 -7.80 16.31
N GLY A 180 8.01 -8.06 17.49
CA GLY A 180 7.95 -7.13 18.62
C GLY A 180 9.33 -6.68 19.11
N VAL A 181 9.44 -5.41 19.48
CA VAL A 181 10.70 -4.73 19.82
C VAL A 181 10.79 -4.38 21.31
N THR A 182 11.95 -4.66 21.90
CA THR A 182 12.29 -4.16 23.24
C THR A 182 13.24 -2.97 23.09
N ALA A 183 12.69 -1.77 23.26
CA ALA A 183 13.38 -0.50 23.07
C ALA A 183 13.50 0.27 24.39
N THR A 184 14.64 0.94 24.61
CA THR A 184 14.84 1.75 25.82
C THR A 184 15.60 3.04 25.49
N LEU A 185 15.00 4.18 25.82
CA LEU A 185 15.66 5.47 25.76
C LEU A 185 16.71 5.57 26.87
N ALA A 186 17.96 5.77 26.48
CA ALA A 186 19.06 6.01 27.39
C ALA A 186 18.96 7.43 27.98
N THR A 187 19.47 7.59 29.21
CA THR A 187 19.67 8.92 29.82
C THR A 187 20.95 9.57 29.28
N PRO A 188 20.94 10.85 28.89
CA PRO A 188 22.11 11.51 28.30
C PRO A 188 23.36 11.40 29.17
N ASN A 189 24.48 11.03 28.55
CA ASN A 189 25.81 10.82 29.17
C ASN A 189 25.96 9.57 30.08
N VAL A 190 25.01 8.63 30.07
CA VAL A 190 25.17 7.32 30.74
C VAL A 190 25.39 6.22 29.69
N PRO A 191 26.55 5.53 29.66
CA PRO A 191 26.76 4.38 28.79
C PRO A 191 25.82 3.23 29.19
N GLN A 192 24.92 2.85 28.29
CA GLN A 192 24.00 1.72 28.47
C GLN A 192 24.49 0.49 27.71
N THR A 193 24.19 -0.69 28.25
CA THR A 193 24.37 -1.97 27.56
C THR A 193 23.00 -2.61 27.36
N ALA A 194 22.47 -2.52 26.13
CA ALA A 194 21.22 -3.18 25.78
C ALA A 194 21.33 -4.72 25.87
N PRO A 195 20.22 -5.43 26.10
CA PRO A 195 20.14 -6.88 25.88
C PRO A 195 20.58 -7.28 24.46
N ALA A 196 21.08 -8.51 24.30
CA ALA A 196 21.49 -9.00 22.98
C ALA A 196 20.27 -9.15 22.06
N GLY A 197 20.13 -8.24 21.10
CA GLY A 197 18.99 -8.14 20.19
C GLY A 197 18.24 -6.79 20.27
N SER A 198 18.40 -6.04 21.37
CA SER A 198 17.80 -4.73 21.58
C SER A 198 18.73 -3.58 21.17
N ASP A 199 18.14 -2.49 20.70
CA ASP A 199 18.84 -1.26 20.32
C ASP A 199 19.11 -0.34 21.54
N VAL A 200 20.17 0.46 21.44
CA VAL A 200 20.48 1.58 22.35
C VAL A 200 20.03 2.88 21.69
N LEU A 201 19.11 3.61 22.32
CA LEU A 201 18.53 4.84 21.80
C LEU A 201 18.95 6.06 22.63
N LEU A 202 19.69 7.00 22.06
CA LEU A 202 20.20 8.21 22.70
C LEU A 202 19.53 9.46 22.08
N ASN A 203 19.22 10.48 22.89
CA ASN A 203 18.68 11.78 22.43
C ASN A 203 17.41 11.73 21.52
N PHE A 204 16.66 10.64 21.57
CA PHE A 204 15.31 10.55 21.03
C PHE A 204 14.28 11.10 22.03
N ALA A 205 13.23 11.72 21.51
CA ALA A 205 12.07 12.19 22.26
C ALA A 205 10.82 11.33 21.99
N SER A 206 10.80 10.56 20.89
CA SER A 206 9.70 9.68 20.53
C SER A 206 10.18 8.28 20.12
N VAL A 207 9.40 7.25 20.49
CA VAL A 207 9.54 5.86 20.03
C VAL A 207 8.18 5.41 19.50
N VAL A 208 8.14 5.01 18.23
CA VAL A 208 7.00 4.32 17.61
C VAL A 208 7.38 2.85 17.46
N GLY A 209 6.52 1.98 17.99
CA GLY A 209 6.65 0.55 18.05
C GLY A 209 6.47 -0.16 16.72
N SER A 210 6.23 -1.47 16.81
CA SER A 210 6.09 -2.39 15.68
C SER A 210 4.61 -2.63 15.31
N LYS A 211 4.23 -3.89 15.06
CA LYS A 211 2.86 -4.38 14.90
C LYS A 211 2.61 -5.64 15.76
N PHE A 212 3.41 -5.80 16.81
CA PHE A 212 3.44 -6.96 17.70
C PHE A 212 3.86 -6.52 19.10
N ASP A 213 3.51 -7.30 20.12
CA ASP A 213 3.86 -7.11 21.54
C ASP A 213 5.26 -6.51 21.79
N ASP A 214 5.29 -5.21 22.06
CA ASP A 214 6.47 -4.38 22.28
C ASP A 214 6.75 -4.13 23.77
N VAL A 215 7.98 -3.72 24.09
CA VAL A 215 8.37 -3.23 25.41
C VAL A 215 9.12 -1.90 25.26
N LEU A 216 8.41 -0.80 25.50
CA LEU A 216 8.88 0.56 25.27
C LEU A 216 9.13 1.28 26.60
N THR A 217 10.39 1.64 26.87
CA THR A 217 10.78 2.36 28.10
C THR A 217 11.47 3.69 27.78
N GLY A 218 10.96 4.80 28.32
CA GLY A 218 11.55 6.13 28.23
C GLY A 218 12.61 6.41 29.30
N ASN A 219 12.94 7.69 29.52
CA ASN A 219 14.10 8.12 30.32
C ASN A 219 13.77 9.11 31.46
N ASP A 220 14.49 10.23 31.57
CA ASP A 220 14.33 11.28 32.59
C ASP A 220 13.91 12.63 31.94
N LEU A 221 13.39 12.57 30.70
CA LEU A 221 12.91 13.68 29.89
C LEU A 221 11.48 13.38 29.44
N LYS A 222 10.72 14.43 29.06
CA LYS A 222 9.42 14.25 28.41
C LYS A 222 9.58 13.37 27.16
N ASN A 223 8.87 12.25 27.10
CA ASN A 223 8.88 11.31 25.98
C ASN A 223 7.48 11.12 25.37
N ALA A 224 7.45 10.57 24.15
CA ALA A 224 6.27 9.99 23.53
C ALA A 224 6.57 8.52 23.18
N LEU A 225 5.76 7.59 23.66
CA LEU A 225 5.88 6.16 23.37
C LEU A 225 4.56 5.71 22.73
N VAL A 226 4.65 5.12 21.53
CA VAL A 226 3.50 4.61 20.77
C VAL A 226 3.71 3.13 20.48
N GLY A 227 2.79 2.26 20.87
CA GLY A 227 2.86 0.81 20.64
C GLY A 227 2.42 0.36 19.25
N ASN A 228 1.26 0.87 18.83
CA ASN A 228 0.47 0.61 17.61
C ASN A 228 -0.48 -0.59 17.70
N LEU A 229 0.03 -1.81 17.48
CA LEU A 229 -0.76 -3.05 17.48
C LEU A 229 0.01 -4.08 18.30
N GLY A 230 -0.56 -4.60 19.37
CA GLY A 230 0.12 -5.55 20.24
C GLY A 230 -0.30 -5.44 21.70
N ASN A 231 0.23 -6.30 22.54
CA ASN A 231 0.00 -6.24 23.99
C ASN A 231 1.16 -5.47 24.65
N ASP A 232 1.20 -4.14 24.47
CA ASP A 232 2.44 -3.39 24.58
C ASP A 232 2.73 -2.89 26.01
N ILE A 233 3.98 -3.01 26.44
CA ILE A 233 4.41 -2.60 27.79
C ILE A 233 5.07 -1.22 27.71
N LEU A 234 4.28 -0.17 27.96
CA LEU A 234 4.71 1.22 27.89
C LEU A 234 5.09 1.76 29.28
N ARG A 235 6.27 2.38 29.36
CA ARG A 235 6.73 3.08 30.57
C ARG A 235 7.42 4.40 30.24
N GLY A 236 6.82 5.53 30.62
CA GLY A 236 7.39 6.87 30.42
C GLY A 236 8.77 7.05 31.07
N GLY A 237 8.85 6.87 32.39
CA GLY A 237 10.12 7.02 33.13
C GLY A 237 10.00 8.15 34.12
N LYS A 238 10.71 9.27 33.90
CA LYS A 238 10.36 10.56 34.51
C LYS A 238 10.20 11.62 33.42
N GLY A 239 9.05 12.28 33.39
CA GLY A 239 8.79 13.33 32.42
C GLY A 239 7.45 14.01 32.68
N ASP A 240 6.70 14.16 31.60
CA ASP A 240 5.28 14.55 31.56
C ASP A 240 4.75 13.83 30.32
N ASP A 241 4.75 12.50 30.33
CA ASP A 241 4.92 11.70 29.11
C ASP A 241 3.62 11.45 28.35
N LEU A 242 3.74 11.12 27.06
CA LEU A 242 2.64 10.60 26.25
C LEU A 242 2.86 9.10 26.05
N LEU A 243 1.92 8.29 26.50
CA LEU A 243 1.89 6.85 26.31
C LEU A 243 0.65 6.50 25.48
N ALA A 244 0.82 5.80 24.37
CA ALA A 244 -0.28 5.41 23.49
C ALA A 244 -0.05 3.99 22.98
N GLY A 245 -0.62 2.98 23.62
CA GLY A 245 -0.52 1.59 23.14
C GLY A 245 -1.28 1.42 21.83
N LEU A 246 -2.61 1.51 21.88
CA LEU A 246 -3.60 1.79 20.82
C LEU A 246 -4.55 0.62 20.53
N GLN A 247 -4.08 -0.54 20.06
CA GLN A 247 -4.90 -1.76 19.87
C GLN A 247 -4.21 -2.98 20.50
N GLY A 248 -4.95 -3.74 21.30
CA GLY A 248 -4.49 -4.89 22.08
C GLY A 248 -4.66 -4.72 23.60
N ASP A 249 -3.95 -5.54 24.40
CA ASP A 249 -3.99 -5.47 25.89
C ASP A 249 -2.76 -4.72 26.45
N ASP A 250 -2.83 -3.40 26.48
CA ASP A 250 -1.70 -2.53 26.83
C ASP A 250 -1.42 -2.44 28.34
N THR A 251 -0.14 -2.43 28.72
CA THR A 251 0.30 -2.31 30.13
C THR A 251 1.13 -1.06 30.36
N TYR A 252 0.52 -0.06 31.00
CA TYR A 252 1.14 1.21 31.38
C TYR A 252 1.77 1.13 32.77
N ILE A 253 3.09 1.28 32.86
CA ILE A 253 3.82 1.20 34.14
C ILE A 253 4.09 2.61 34.68
N PHE A 254 3.65 2.87 35.92
CA PHE A 254 3.79 4.18 36.58
C PHE A 254 4.31 4.07 38.02
N ALA A 255 5.15 5.01 38.45
CA ALA A 255 5.67 5.10 39.81
C ALA A 255 5.65 6.53 40.38
N ARG A 256 6.06 6.67 41.64
CA ARG A 256 6.13 7.97 42.31
C ARG A 256 7.37 8.74 41.87
N GLY A 257 7.16 9.98 41.43
CA GLY A 257 8.19 10.83 40.82
C GLY A 257 8.32 10.68 39.31
N ASP A 258 7.44 9.92 38.65
CA ASP A 258 7.45 9.70 37.20
C ASP A 258 6.87 10.92 36.44
N GLY A 259 6.00 11.74 37.06
CA GLY A 259 5.56 13.03 36.51
C GLY A 259 4.08 13.09 36.12
N ALA A 260 3.71 13.99 35.20
CA ALA A 260 2.32 14.21 34.81
C ALA A 260 1.99 13.63 33.42
N ASP A 261 1.80 12.32 33.39
CA ASP A 261 1.66 11.54 32.16
C ASP A 261 0.23 11.58 31.57
N SER A 262 0.15 11.22 30.30
CA SER A 262 -1.04 11.19 29.46
C SER A 262 -1.13 9.86 28.72
N ILE A 263 -2.17 9.07 28.99
CA ILE A 263 -2.49 7.85 28.26
C ILE A 263 -3.49 8.17 27.14
N MET A 264 -3.21 7.70 25.92
CA MET A 264 -4.10 7.76 24.76
C MET A 264 -4.43 6.34 24.31
N GLU A 265 -5.73 6.07 24.13
CA GLU A 265 -6.29 4.74 23.98
C GLU A 265 -7.46 4.72 22.99
N THR A 266 -7.66 3.61 22.29
CA THR A 266 -8.81 3.42 21.39
C THR A 266 -10.02 2.82 22.13
N ASP A 267 -11.14 2.58 21.44
CA ASP A 267 -12.38 2.02 22.02
C ASP A 267 -12.54 0.55 21.61
N GLU A 268 -11.54 -0.27 21.91
CA GLU A 268 -11.57 -1.69 21.57
C GLU A 268 -12.52 -2.43 22.52
N ALA A 269 -13.53 -3.10 21.95
CA ALA A 269 -14.43 -3.93 22.73
C ALA A 269 -13.68 -5.15 23.27
N GLY A 270 -13.86 -5.50 24.54
CA GLY A 270 -13.27 -6.71 25.11
C GLY A 270 -11.77 -6.69 25.41
N SER A 271 -11.01 -5.65 25.02
CA SER A 271 -9.61 -5.48 25.43
C SER A 271 -9.47 -5.33 26.95
N ARG A 272 -8.25 -5.44 27.47
CA ARG A 272 -7.93 -5.48 28.89
C ARG A 272 -6.70 -4.65 29.24
N ASN A 273 -6.75 -3.35 28.96
CA ASN A 273 -5.68 -2.41 29.25
C ASN A 273 -5.49 -2.22 30.78
N VAL A 274 -4.22 -2.16 31.19
CA VAL A 274 -3.78 -2.21 32.59
C VAL A 274 -2.90 -1.02 32.94
N VAL A 275 -3.27 -0.27 33.98
CA VAL A 275 -2.35 0.65 34.66
C VAL A 275 -1.72 -0.04 35.86
N SER A 276 -0.40 -0.23 35.82
CA SER A 276 0.39 -0.97 36.81
C SER A 276 1.23 -0.03 37.66
N PHE A 277 0.82 0.18 38.92
CA PHE A 277 1.49 1.04 39.88
C PHE A 277 2.62 0.31 40.63
N LEU A 278 3.85 0.79 40.45
CA LEU A 278 5.03 0.25 41.12
C LEU A 278 5.08 0.55 42.63
N ALA A 279 5.91 -0.20 43.34
CA ALA A 279 6.08 -0.12 44.79
C ALA A 279 6.42 1.32 45.25
N GLY A 280 5.54 1.89 46.08
CA GLY A 280 5.60 3.30 46.50
C GLY A 280 4.37 4.11 46.08
N VAL A 281 3.47 3.51 45.29
CA VAL A 281 2.12 4.00 45.00
C VAL A 281 1.11 2.89 45.34
N SER A 282 0.45 2.99 46.48
CA SER A 282 -0.63 2.07 46.90
C SER A 282 -2.01 2.70 46.68
N ALA A 283 -3.08 1.91 46.70
CA ALA A 283 -4.44 2.38 46.41
C ALA A 283 -4.95 3.49 47.35
N ASP A 284 -4.50 3.51 48.60
CA ASP A 284 -4.74 4.56 49.59
C ASP A 284 -3.91 5.85 49.39
N GLN A 285 -3.04 5.85 48.38
CA GLN A 285 -2.24 7.00 47.94
C GLN A 285 -2.67 7.53 46.56
N LEU A 286 -3.75 7.00 45.97
CA LEU A 286 -4.31 7.45 44.68
C LEU A 286 -5.51 8.38 44.88
N TRP A 287 -5.65 9.36 44.00
CA TRP A 287 -6.76 10.31 43.98
C TRP A 287 -7.36 10.41 42.57
N PHE A 288 -8.60 9.96 42.43
CA PHE A 288 -9.34 9.88 41.17
C PHE A 288 -10.24 11.09 40.97
N ARG A 289 -10.26 11.64 39.75
CA ARG A 289 -11.01 12.84 39.41
C ARG A 289 -11.40 12.88 37.93
N GLN A 290 -12.64 13.27 37.63
CA GLN A 290 -13.04 13.63 36.26
C GLN A 290 -12.55 15.05 35.89
N VAL A 291 -11.94 15.19 34.72
CA VAL A 291 -11.49 16.48 34.15
C VAL A 291 -11.98 16.58 32.71
N GLY A 292 -13.20 17.10 32.52
CA GLY A 292 -13.86 17.12 31.21
C GLY A 292 -14.22 15.70 30.76
N SER A 293 -13.75 15.33 29.57
CA SER A 293 -13.84 13.97 29.01
C SER A 293 -12.86 12.97 29.65
N ASN A 294 -11.89 13.43 30.44
CA ASN A 294 -10.73 12.62 30.84
C ASN A 294 -10.80 12.19 32.30
N LEU A 295 -10.13 11.09 32.62
CA LEU A 295 -9.85 10.66 33.99
C LEU A 295 -8.45 11.15 34.41
N GLU A 296 -8.36 11.80 35.56
CA GLU A 296 -7.12 12.17 36.22
C GLU A 296 -6.93 11.29 37.46
N VAL A 297 -5.78 10.61 37.54
CA VAL A 297 -5.39 9.74 38.66
C VAL A 297 -4.07 10.24 39.23
N SER A 298 -4.13 11.05 40.29
CA SER A 298 -2.96 11.69 40.90
C SER A 298 -2.47 10.93 42.13
N THR A 299 -1.16 10.92 42.38
CA THR A 299 -0.64 10.37 43.65
C THR A 299 -0.62 11.44 44.74
N ILE A 300 -0.99 11.03 45.96
CA ILE A 300 -1.25 11.94 47.06
C ILE A 300 0.05 12.56 47.57
N GLY A 301 0.04 13.90 47.65
CA GLY A 301 1.13 14.69 48.20
C GLY A 301 2.30 14.98 47.24
N THR A 302 2.20 14.64 45.95
CA THR A 302 3.22 15.00 44.94
C THR A 302 2.61 15.87 43.83
N THR A 303 3.24 15.91 42.66
CA THR A 303 2.69 16.44 41.40
C THR A 303 2.37 15.33 40.40
N ASP A 304 2.71 14.08 40.74
CA ASP A 304 2.72 12.96 39.81
C ASP A 304 1.30 12.45 39.58
N LYS A 305 0.93 12.22 38.32
CA LYS A 305 -0.41 11.80 37.91
C LYS A 305 -0.42 11.11 36.55
N ILE A 306 -1.47 10.33 36.30
CA ILE A 306 -1.85 9.84 34.97
C ILE A 306 -3.12 10.58 34.52
N THR A 307 -3.18 10.92 33.23
CA THR A 307 -4.37 11.46 32.58
C THR A 307 -4.83 10.51 31.47
N VAL A 308 -5.90 9.75 31.68
CA VAL A 308 -6.46 8.87 30.64
C VAL A 308 -7.43 9.68 29.77
N ASN A 309 -7.11 9.82 28.50
CA ASN A 309 -7.92 10.57 27.54
C ASN A 309 -9.20 9.81 27.15
N GLY A 310 -10.28 10.52 26.82
CA GLY A 310 -11.50 9.92 26.26
C GLY A 310 -12.39 9.12 27.23
N TRP A 311 -11.97 8.87 28.48
CA TRP A 311 -12.66 8.05 29.48
C TRP A 311 -14.19 8.26 29.63
N TYR A 312 -14.66 9.50 29.51
CA TYR A 312 -16.06 9.89 29.71
C TYR A 312 -16.79 10.25 28.41
N VAL A 313 -16.43 9.60 27.29
CA VAL A 313 -17.24 9.62 26.06
C VAL A 313 -18.57 8.89 26.33
N VAL A 314 -19.64 9.28 25.62
CA VAL A 314 -20.98 8.73 25.85
C VAL A 314 -21.15 7.47 24.99
N GLY A 315 -21.25 6.31 25.65
CA GLY A 315 -21.42 5.01 24.99
C GLY A 315 -20.15 4.15 24.94
N SER A 316 -18.99 4.71 25.28
CA SER A 316 -17.69 4.02 25.29
C SER A 316 -17.49 3.10 26.49
N ALA A 317 -16.63 2.09 26.34
CA ALA A 317 -16.12 1.30 27.46
C ALA A 317 -15.04 2.08 28.26
N PRO A 318 -14.71 1.68 29.51
CA PRO A 318 -13.58 2.25 30.24
C PRO A 318 -12.25 1.94 29.54
N ARG A 319 -11.51 2.97 29.11
CA ARG A 319 -10.23 2.88 28.37
C ARG A 319 -9.10 2.12 29.07
N ILE A 320 -9.21 1.94 30.39
CA ILE A 320 -8.34 1.08 31.20
C ILE A 320 -9.27 0.21 32.05
N GLN A 321 -9.19 -1.09 31.83
CA GLN A 321 -10.07 -2.08 32.43
C GLN A 321 -9.58 -2.46 33.83
N GLU A 322 -8.28 -2.35 34.12
CA GLU A 322 -7.70 -2.63 35.44
C GLU A 322 -6.65 -1.61 35.91
N PHE A 323 -6.77 -1.12 37.14
CA PHE A 323 -5.72 -0.43 37.87
C PHE A 323 -5.16 -1.37 38.94
N ARG A 324 -3.87 -1.71 38.86
CA ARG A 324 -3.19 -2.68 39.73
C ARG A 324 -2.13 -2.00 40.58
N THR A 325 -2.06 -2.31 41.88
CA THR A 325 -0.99 -1.82 42.77
C THR A 325 -0.06 -2.93 43.21
N ALA A 326 1.22 -2.61 43.43
CA ALA A 326 2.28 -3.58 43.79
C ALA A 326 2.09 -4.34 45.12
N ASP A 327 1.01 -4.08 45.87
CA ASP A 327 0.57 -4.85 47.03
C ASP A 327 -0.55 -5.87 46.71
N GLY A 328 -0.88 -6.07 45.43
CA GLY A 328 -1.82 -7.07 44.94
C GLY A 328 -3.28 -6.63 44.87
N ARG A 329 -3.58 -5.34 45.10
CA ARG A 329 -4.95 -4.80 44.95
C ARG A 329 -5.25 -4.44 43.50
N VAL A 330 -6.52 -4.63 43.10
CA VAL A 330 -7.02 -4.37 41.74
C VAL A 330 -8.32 -3.57 41.79
N LEU A 331 -8.40 -2.47 41.05
CA LEU A 331 -9.62 -1.70 40.82
C LEU A 331 -10.03 -1.87 39.35
N LEU A 332 -11.27 -2.28 39.09
CA LEU A 332 -11.79 -2.36 37.72
C LEU A 332 -12.18 -0.98 37.19
N GLY A 333 -12.08 -0.78 35.89
CA GLY A 333 -12.47 0.46 35.20
C GLY A 333 -13.94 0.85 35.43
N SER A 334 -14.83 -0.13 35.56
CA SER A 334 -16.24 0.05 35.97
C SER A 334 -16.40 0.82 37.29
N ASP A 335 -15.49 0.57 38.23
CA ASP A 335 -15.64 0.93 39.64
C ASP A 335 -14.95 2.26 39.97
N VAL A 336 -14.08 2.73 39.08
CA VAL A 336 -13.40 4.04 39.15
C VAL A 336 -14.39 5.17 39.45
N GLN A 337 -15.56 5.14 38.81
CA GLN A 337 -16.58 6.19 38.97
C GLN A 337 -17.12 6.30 40.41
N ASN A 338 -17.12 5.20 41.18
CA ASN A 338 -17.49 5.22 42.59
C ASN A 338 -16.47 5.98 43.44
N LEU A 339 -15.17 5.88 43.10
CA LEU A 339 -14.11 6.62 43.77
C LEU A 339 -14.09 8.09 43.36
N VAL A 340 -14.27 8.38 42.06
CA VAL A 340 -14.40 9.76 41.54
C VAL A 340 -15.54 10.50 42.23
N GLN A 341 -16.72 9.88 42.36
CA GLN A 341 -17.85 10.46 43.08
C GLN A 341 -17.56 10.67 44.58
N ALA A 342 -16.87 9.72 45.24
CA ALA A 342 -16.48 9.87 46.64
C ALA A 342 -15.46 11.00 46.88
N MET A 343 -14.59 11.27 45.90
CA MET A 343 -13.53 12.27 45.99
C MET A 343 -13.94 13.66 45.47
N ALA A 344 -14.95 13.77 44.60
CA ALA A 344 -15.36 15.03 43.94
C ALA A 344 -15.76 16.18 44.89
N GLY A 345 -16.13 15.88 46.14
CA GLY A 345 -16.45 16.88 47.17
C GLY A 345 -15.34 17.15 48.19
N LEU A 346 -14.18 16.50 48.06
CA LEU A 346 -13.08 16.55 49.03
C LEU A 346 -11.90 17.35 48.47
N THR A 347 -11.11 17.96 49.36
CA THR A 347 -9.84 18.61 48.97
C THR A 347 -8.71 17.58 48.99
N PRO A 348 -7.96 17.38 47.88
CA PRO A 348 -6.80 16.49 47.88
C PRO A 348 -5.70 17.02 48.83
N PRO A 349 -4.92 16.15 49.51
CA PRO A 349 -3.84 16.60 50.38
C PRO A 349 -2.76 17.41 49.63
N PRO A 350 -2.21 18.47 50.24
CA PRO A 350 -1.25 19.36 49.58
C PRO A 350 0.11 18.69 49.35
N THR A 351 0.87 19.20 48.37
CA THR A 351 2.22 18.73 48.04
C THR A 351 3.13 18.71 49.28
N GLY A 352 3.85 17.61 49.47
CA GLY A 352 4.62 17.28 50.67
C GLY A 352 3.87 16.41 51.68
N GLN A 353 2.54 16.31 51.62
CA GLN A 353 1.75 15.43 52.49
C GLN A 353 1.48 14.07 51.83
N LEU A 354 2.45 13.16 51.91
CA LEU A 354 2.46 11.86 51.21
C LEU A 354 1.49 10.79 51.78
N THR A 355 0.58 11.17 52.68
CA THR A 355 -0.41 10.28 53.31
C THR A 355 -1.75 11.00 53.50
N LEU A 356 -2.85 10.25 53.35
CA LEU A 356 -4.19 10.74 53.71
C LEU A 356 -4.22 11.18 55.18
N PRO A 357 -4.69 12.41 55.50
CA PRO A 357 -4.91 12.81 56.89
C PRO A 357 -6.11 12.04 57.46
N ASP A 358 -6.08 11.74 58.76
CA ASP A 358 -7.04 10.88 59.48
C ASP A 358 -8.51 11.14 59.12
N ASN A 359 -8.89 12.41 58.94
CA ASN A 359 -10.26 12.81 58.63
C ASN A 359 -10.70 12.47 57.19
N LEU A 360 -9.77 12.44 56.22
CA LEU A 360 -10.05 11.98 54.86
C LEU A 360 -9.90 10.45 54.76
N ALA A 361 -8.91 9.87 55.45
CA ALA A 361 -8.75 8.43 55.56
C ALA A 361 -10.02 7.75 56.10
N ALA A 362 -10.62 8.29 57.17
CA ALA A 362 -11.86 7.78 57.74
C ALA A 362 -13.09 7.88 56.81
N ILE A 363 -13.10 8.81 55.84
CA ILE A 363 -14.18 8.96 54.84
C ILE A 363 -13.95 8.00 53.67
N LEU A 364 -12.71 7.89 53.19
CA LEU A 364 -12.37 7.15 51.98
C LEU A 364 -12.14 5.65 52.23
N ALA A 365 -11.69 5.23 53.41
CA ALA A 365 -11.46 3.81 53.73
C ALA A 365 -12.62 2.85 53.36
N PRO A 366 -13.90 3.10 53.72
CA PRO A 366 -14.99 2.23 53.31
C PRO A 366 -15.27 2.25 51.80
N LYS A 367 -14.91 3.33 51.09
CA LYS A 367 -15.06 3.41 49.63
C LYS A 367 -13.92 2.73 48.88
N LEU A 368 -12.69 2.83 49.40
CA LEU A 368 -11.55 2.08 48.88
C LEU A 368 -11.79 0.57 49.05
N ALA A 369 -12.20 0.12 50.23
CA ALA A 369 -12.53 -1.29 50.49
C ALA A 369 -13.67 -1.84 49.62
N GLN A 370 -14.63 -0.99 49.20
CA GLN A 370 -15.76 -1.39 48.35
C GLN A 370 -15.45 -1.54 46.86
N ASN A 371 -14.26 -1.14 46.39
CA ASN A 371 -13.95 -1.08 44.94
C ASN A 371 -12.56 -1.64 44.59
N TRP A 372 -11.60 -1.63 45.53
CA TRP A 372 -10.31 -2.27 45.36
C TRP A 372 -10.39 -3.73 45.82
N ARG A 373 -10.44 -4.65 44.86
CA ARG A 373 -10.37 -6.10 45.07
C ARG A 373 -9.03 -6.48 45.69
N THR A 374 -9.07 -7.44 46.60
CA THR A 374 -7.89 -8.17 47.09
C THR A 374 -7.83 -9.55 46.43
N GLU A 375 -6.62 -10.05 46.16
CA GLU A 375 -6.48 -11.50 45.99
C GLU A 375 -6.83 -12.19 47.32
N GLY A 376 -7.73 -13.18 47.23
CA GLY A 376 -8.27 -13.90 48.38
C GLY A 376 -7.17 -14.59 49.21
N PRO A 377 -7.47 -14.94 50.47
CA PRO A 377 -6.45 -15.36 51.42
C PRO A 377 -5.71 -16.63 50.95
N ASN A 378 -4.43 -16.46 50.58
CA ASN A 378 -3.49 -17.53 50.25
C ASN A 378 -3.46 -18.60 51.35
N GLN A 379 -4.24 -19.68 51.18
CA GLN A 379 -4.44 -20.78 52.14
C GLN A 379 -4.37 -22.14 51.40
N PRO A 380 -4.13 -23.26 52.11
CA PRO A 380 -3.33 -24.34 51.54
C PRO A 380 -4.12 -25.47 50.87
N SER A 381 -3.61 -25.90 49.70
CA SER A 381 -3.70 -27.26 49.14
C SER A 381 -5.07 -27.95 49.20
N ASN A 382 -5.91 -27.75 48.17
CA ASN A 382 -7.19 -28.42 47.93
C ASN A 382 -8.21 -28.25 49.08
N GLY A 383 -9.08 -27.25 48.99
CA GLY A 383 -10.03 -26.89 50.04
C GLY A 383 -11.12 -25.89 49.65
N ALA A 384 -11.67 -25.24 50.68
CA ALA A 384 -12.70 -24.23 50.54
C ALA A 384 -12.10 -22.82 50.73
N PHE A 385 -12.12 -22.05 49.65
CA PHE A 385 -11.78 -20.64 49.58
C PHE A 385 -13.04 -19.81 49.81
N VAL A 386 -12.99 -18.87 50.75
CA VAL A 386 -14.12 -17.99 51.08
C VAL A 386 -13.61 -16.55 51.10
N GLY A 387 -14.30 -15.68 50.35
CA GLY A 387 -14.07 -14.24 50.28
C GLY A 387 -14.63 -13.49 51.48
N THR A 388 -14.91 -12.20 51.29
CA THR A 388 -15.30 -11.28 52.36
C THR A 388 -16.76 -10.83 52.26
N ALA A 389 -17.00 -9.52 52.18
CA ALA A 389 -18.28 -8.88 51.90
C ALA A 389 -18.04 -7.59 51.10
N ASN A 390 -16.95 -7.62 50.34
CA ASN A 390 -16.49 -6.63 49.38
C ASN A 390 -15.91 -7.42 48.20
N PRO A 391 -15.78 -6.81 47.01
CA PRO A 391 -15.19 -7.46 45.85
C PRO A 391 -13.83 -8.15 46.16
N ASP A 392 -13.68 -9.42 45.81
CA ASP A 392 -12.48 -10.24 45.97
C ASP A 392 -12.08 -10.96 44.66
N ILE A 393 -10.80 -11.37 44.55
CA ILE A 393 -10.28 -12.20 43.46
C ILE A 393 -9.91 -13.57 44.03
N ILE A 394 -10.71 -14.59 43.73
CA ILE A 394 -10.59 -15.93 44.31
C ILE A 394 -10.02 -16.88 43.26
N LYS A 395 -8.85 -17.46 43.57
CA LYS A 395 -8.07 -18.34 42.67
C LYS A 395 -7.90 -19.71 43.31
N GLY A 396 -8.37 -20.75 42.63
CA GLY A 396 -8.16 -22.13 43.05
C GLY A 396 -6.69 -22.59 42.95
N THR A 397 -6.39 -23.69 43.63
CA THR A 397 -5.23 -24.54 43.35
C THR A 397 -5.44 -25.35 42.06
N ALA A 398 -4.47 -26.18 41.66
CA ALA A 398 -4.57 -27.03 40.46
C ALA A 398 -5.43 -28.31 40.65
N GLY A 399 -6.48 -28.26 41.46
CA GLY A 399 -7.34 -29.41 41.75
C GLY A 399 -8.60 -29.02 42.51
N ALA A 400 -9.64 -29.86 42.40
CA ALA A 400 -11.02 -29.57 42.81
C ALA A 400 -11.16 -28.75 44.11
N ASP A 401 -11.50 -27.47 43.95
CA ASP A 401 -11.66 -26.49 45.03
C ASP A 401 -13.09 -25.95 45.12
N VAL A 402 -13.47 -25.46 46.30
CA VAL A 402 -14.77 -24.78 46.51
C VAL A 402 -14.51 -23.29 46.73
N MET A 403 -15.09 -22.42 45.92
CA MET A 403 -14.92 -20.97 45.98
C MET A 403 -16.26 -20.31 46.30
N ALA A 404 -16.26 -19.30 47.18
CA ALA A 404 -17.46 -18.53 47.53
C ALA A 404 -17.08 -17.09 47.91
N GLY A 405 -17.52 -16.09 47.15
CA GLY A 405 -17.24 -14.67 47.41
C GLY A 405 -18.12 -14.07 48.50
N LEU A 406 -19.39 -14.51 48.53
CA LEU A 406 -20.47 -14.13 49.45
C LEU A 406 -21.26 -12.89 49.03
N ALA A 407 -20.58 -11.74 48.86
CA ALA A 407 -21.17 -10.48 48.43
C ALA A 407 -20.08 -9.45 48.08
N GLY A 408 -20.24 -8.80 46.94
CA GLY A 408 -19.13 -8.19 46.20
C GLY A 408 -19.38 -8.44 44.71
N ASP A 409 -18.61 -7.77 43.85
CA ASP A 409 -18.57 -8.04 42.41
C ASP A 409 -17.30 -8.88 42.17
N ASP A 410 -17.41 -10.19 42.40
CA ASP A 410 -16.29 -11.09 42.69
C ASP A 410 -15.77 -11.81 41.43
N ILE A 411 -14.45 -12.10 41.41
CA ILE A 411 -13.78 -12.72 40.26
C ILE A 411 -13.20 -14.09 40.64
N TYR A 412 -13.63 -15.13 39.92
CA TYR A 412 -13.19 -16.52 40.13
C TYR A 412 -12.23 -16.97 39.04
N TYR A 413 -11.23 -17.78 39.40
CA TYR A 413 -10.38 -18.51 38.44
C TYR A 413 -10.54 -20.02 38.65
N VAL A 414 -11.36 -20.61 37.79
CA VAL A 414 -11.61 -22.06 37.67
C VAL A 414 -10.56 -22.67 36.75
N ASN A 415 -9.85 -23.70 37.21
CA ASN A 415 -8.79 -24.34 36.43
C ASN A 415 -8.84 -25.88 36.49
N HIS A 416 -9.77 -26.45 37.26
CA HIS A 416 -9.97 -27.87 37.36
C HIS A 416 -11.48 -28.21 37.30
N SER A 417 -11.88 -29.19 36.48
CA SER A 417 -13.30 -29.49 36.17
C SER A 417 -14.13 -30.08 37.34
N GLY A 418 -13.56 -30.10 38.54
CA GLY A 418 -14.24 -30.40 39.80
C GLY A 418 -14.38 -29.20 40.74
N ASP A 419 -14.02 -28.00 40.29
CA ASP A 419 -14.17 -26.76 41.06
C ASP A 419 -15.65 -26.37 41.19
N VAL A 420 -16.01 -25.63 42.26
CA VAL A 420 -17.40 -25.21 42.54
C VAL A 420 -17.44 -23.78 43.08
N VAL A 421 -18.02 -22.84 42.33
CA VAL A 421 -18.36 -21.48 42.79
C VAL A 421 -19.72 -21.48 43.52
N ILE A 422 -19.93 -20.61 44.54
CA ILE A 422 -21.14 -20.61 45.39
C ILE A 422 -21.58 -19.19 45.77
N GLU A 423 -22.30 -18.51 44.87
CA GLU A 423 -22.75 -17.13 45.11
C GLU A 423 -24.19 -16.96 45.58
N GLN A 424 -24.41 -15.86 46.31
CA GLN A 424 -25.68 -15.51 46.93
C GLN A 424 -26.55 -14.69 45.97
N ALA A 425 -27.87 -14.85 46.05
CA ALA A 425 -28.80 -14.12 45.21
C ALA A 425 -28.75 -12.61 45.52
N GLY A 426 -28.13 -11.84 44.63
CA GLY A 426 -27.82 -10.42 44.84
C GLY A 426 -26.54 -10.16 45.65
N GLY A 427 -25.53 -11.02 45.51
CA GLY A 427 -24.17 -10.80 46.02
C GLY A 427 -23.52 -9.58 45.36
N GLY A 428 -23.48 -9.57 44.03
CA GLY A 428 -23.13 -8.41 43.20
C GLY A 428 -23.33 -8.70 41.71
N ARG A 429 -22.28 -8.50 40.91
CA ARG A 429 -22.14 -8.90 39.50
C ARG A 429 -20.88 -9.75 39.38
N ASP A 430 -21.06 -11.06 39.25
CA ASP A 430 -19.97 -12.03 39.47
C ASP A 430 -19.43 -12.65 38.17
N THR A 431 -18.09 -12.77 38.08
CA THR A 431 -17.36 -13.13 36.84
C THR A 431 -16.47 -14.36 37.04
N VAL A 432 -16.62 -15.40 36.21
CA VAL A 432 -15.79 -16.62 36.24
C VAL A 432 -14.83 -16.69 35.06
N TYR A 433 -13.53 -16.67 35.29
CA TYR A 433 -12.52 -17.10 34.32
C TYR A 433 -12.38 -18.62 34.39
N THR A 434 -12.52 -19.33 33.26
CA THR A 434 -12.32 -20.79 33.17
C THR A 434 -11.34 -21.18 32.07
N THR A 435 -10.49 -22.17 32.37
CA THR A 435 -9.59 -22.84 31.42
C THR A 435 -9.92 -24.33 31.22
N VAL A 436 -11.10 -24.75 31.69
CA VAL A 436 -11.60 -26.13 31.66
C VAL A 436 -13.10 -26.20 31.37
N ASP A 437 -13.60 -27.41 31.05
CA ASP A 437 -15.03 -27.70 31.00
C ASP A 437 -15.70 -27.29 32.32
N TYR A 438 -16.73 -26.44 32.25
CA TYR A 438 -17.37 -25.88 33.44
C TYR A 438 -18.88 -25.62 33.26
N THR A 439 -19.58 -25.47 34.37
CA THR A 439 -21.00 -25.08 34.41
C THR A 439 -21.19 -24.02 35.49
N LEU A 440 -21.73 -22.86 35.13
CA LEU A 440 -21.88 -21.74 36.04
C LEU A 440 -22.81 -22.07 37.20
N ALA A 441 -22.39 -21.67 38.39
CA ALA A 441 -23.26 -21.64 39.56
C ALA A 441 -24.42 -20.66 39.35
N ALA A 442 -25.51 -20.81 40.12
CA ALA A 442 -26.57 -19.81 40.14
C ALA A 442 -26.07 -18.49 40.73
N ASN A 443 -26.62 -17.36 40.26
CA ASN A 443 -26.20 -16.00 40.63
C ASN A 443 -24.76 -15.65 40.21
N VAL A 444 -24.28 -16.22 39.10
CA VAL A 444 -23.09 -15.75 38.38
C VAL A 444 -23.58 -15.16 37.06
N GLU A 445 -23.13 -13.96 36.70
CA GLU A 445 -23.59 -13.25 35.50
C GLU A 445 -22.66 -13.48 34.31
N GLU A 446 -21.35 -13.56 34.52
CA GLU A 446 -20.36 -13.56 33.45
C GLU A 446 -19.40 -14.75 33.49
N VAL A 447 -18.92 -15.13 32.30
CA VAL A 447 -17.84 -16.10 32.14
C VAL A 447 -16.85 -15.68 31.07
N HIS A 448 -15.56 -15.81 31.37
CA HIS A 448 -14.44 -15.70 30.44
C HIS A 448 -13.94 -17.11 30.09
N VAL A 449 -13.94 -17.44 28.80
CA VAL A 449 -13.52 -18.76 28.27
C VAL A 449 -12.08 -18.64 27.76
N GLY A 450 -11.13 -18.89 28.66
CA GLY A 450 -9.70 -18.63 28.45
C GLY A 450 -8.90 -19.76 27.79
N ALA A 451 -9.57 -20.72 27.14
CA ALA A 451 -8.91 -21.74 26.33
C ALA A 451 -9.87 -22.32 25.27
N ALA A 452 -9.30 -22.82 24.18
CA ALA A 452 -9.99 -23.48 23.09
C ALA A 452 -10.49 -24.91 23.44
N GLY A 453 -11.52 -25.37 22.74
CA GLY A 453 -12.07 -26.73 22.85
C GLY A 453 -12.95 -27.01 24.07
N LEU A 454 -13.35 -26.00 24.83
CA LEU A 454 -14.05 -26.16 26.11
C LEU A 454 -15.57 -26.28 25.97
N THR A 455 -16.19 -27.13 26.79
CA THR A 455 -17.64 -27.11 27.06
C THR A 455 -17.94 -26.22 28.26
N VAL A 456 -18.57 -25.06 28.02
CA VAL A 456 -18.98 -24.13 29.07
C VAL A 456 -20.50 -23.96 29.03
N THR A 457 -21.17 -24.19 30.17
CA THR A 457 -22.63 -24.11 30.29
C THR A 457 -23.04 -23.02 31.28
N GLY A 458 -23.91 -22.10 30.84
CA GLY A 458 -24.46 -21.03 31.67
C GLY A 458 -25.51 -21.52 32.66
N ASN A 459 -25.92 -20.64 33.57
CA ASN A 459 -26.98 -20.94 34.53
C ASN A 459 -28.37 -20.59 33.95
N GLY A 460 -29.38 -20.43 34.80
CA GLY A 460 -30.76 -20.11 34.40
C GLY A 460 -31.05 -18.63 34.14
N SER A 461 -30.07 -17.74 34.32
CA SER A 461 -30.14 -16.30 34.03
C SER A 461 -29.68 -16.00 32.60
N GLY A 462 -29.85 -14.74 32.16
CA GLY A 462 -29.18 -14.26 30.95
C GLY A 462 -27.71 -13.99 31.24
N ASN A 463 -26.84 -14.94 30.89
CA ASN A 463 -25.39 -14.80 31.05
C ASN A 463 -24.75 -13.99 29.91
N VAL A 464 -23.56 -13.45 30.16
CA VAL A 464 -22.63 -12.96 29.13
C VAL A 464 -21.42 -13.89 29.08
N PHE A 465 -21.10 -14.39 27.89
CA PHE A 465 -19.91 -15.19 27.63
C PHE A 465 -18.87 -14.32 26.89
N HIS A 466 -17.78 -14.00 27.57
CA HIS A 466 -16.57 -13.48 26.96
C HIS A 466 -15.71 -14.68 26.52
N VAL A 467 -15.25 -14.69 25.28
CA VAL A 467 -14.53 -15.84 24.71
C VAL A 467 -13.14 -15.39 24.26
N ASP A 468 -12.26 -15.25 25.26
CA ASP A 468 -10.87 -14.79 25.11
C ASP A 468 -10.04 -15.68 24.16
N VAL A 469 -10.43 -16.96 24.00
CA VAL A 469 -9.77 -17.93 23.10
C VAL A 469 -10.80 -18.76 22.32
N ALA A 470 -10.98 -18.43 21.05
CA ALA A 470 -11.80 -19.21 20.12
C ALA A 470 -11.17 -20.57 19.74
N GLY A 471 -12.00 -21.52 19.28
CA GLY A 471 -11.55 -22.71 18.55
C GLY A 471 -12.14 -24.03 19.06
N GLY A 472 -13.28 -24.45 18.53
CA GLY A 472 -13.92 -25.71 18.89
C GLY A 472 -14.63 -25.71 20.24
N ASN A 473 -14.90 -24.54 20.83
CA ASN A 473 -15.67 -24.44 22.06
C ASN A 473 -17.14 -24.83 21.84
N VAL A 474 -17.82 -25.27 22.89
CA VAL A 474 -19.23 -25.65 22.87
C VAL A 474 -19.97 -24.98 24.02
N LEU A 475 -20.42 -23.76 23.76
CA LEU A 475 -21.07 -22.87 24.70
C LEU A 475 -22.57 -23.16 24.76
N ARG A 476 -23.17 -23.19 25.95
CA ARG A 476 -24.60 -23.54 26.12
C ARG A 476 -25.30 -22.62 27.11
N SER A 477 -26.38 -21.97 26.69
CA SER A 477 -27.28 -21.29 27.64
C SER A 477 -28.43 -22.21 28.11
N THR A 478 -28.84 -22.01 29.36
CA THR A 478 -30.11 -22.54 29.91
C THR A 478 -31.10 -21.45 30.32
N GLY A 479 -30.72 -20.17 30.16
CA GLY A 479 -31.55 -18.99 30.42
C GLY A 479 -32.17 -18.40 29.15
N VAL A 480 -32.48 -17.10 29.22
CA VAL A 480 -32.97 -16.28 28.09
C VAL A 480 -32.15 -15.00 27.99
N ASN A 481 -32.08 -14.39 26.81
CA ASN A 481 -31.28 -13.18 26.54
C ASN A 481 -29.79 -13.37 26.89
N THR A 482 -29.19 -14.47 26.42
CA THR A 482 -27.76 -14.77 26.61
C THR A 482 -26.97 -14.30 25.39
N SER A 483 -25.87 -13.60 25.63
CA SER A 483 -24.94 -13.14 24.60
C SER A 483 -23.59 -13.84 24.71
N ALA A 484 -22.91 -13.97 23.58
CA ALA A 484 -21.49 -14.25 23.50
C ALA A 484 -20.78 -13.08 22.81
N THR A 485 -19.56 -12.78 23.24
CA THR A 485 -18.68 -11.77 22.63
C THR A 485 -17.28 -12.34 22.54
N TYR A 486 -16.72 -12.26 21.34
CA TYR A 486 -15.35 -12.65 21.01
C TYR A 486 -14.43 -11.43 20.95
N ALA A 487 -14.85 -10.29 21.50
CA ALA A 487 -14.16 -9.02 21.28
C ALA A 487 -12.74 -9.00 21.89
N GLY A 488 -12.48 -9.79 22.94
CA GLY A 488 -11.14 -10.06 23.48
C GLY A 488 -10.39 -11.25 22.85
N ALA A 489 -10.88 -11.82 21.75
CA ALA A 489 -10.24 -12.93 21.05
C ALA A 489 -9.17 -12.43 20.08
N LYS A 490 -7.98 -13.03 20.14
CA LYS A 490 -6.77 -12.52 19.45
C LYS A 490 -6.53 -13.13 18.06
N ALA A 491 -7.61 -13.52 17.39
CA ALA A 491 -7.65 -14.04 16.02
C ALA A 491 -9.12 -14.17 15.56
N GLY A 492 -9.34 -14.12 14.25
CA GLY A 492 -10.67 -14.24 13.63
C GLY A 492 -11.38 -15.56 13.95
N VAL A 493 -12.70 -15.48 14.12
CA VAL A 493 -13.52 -16.46 14.81
C VAL A 493 -14.60 -17.03 13.90
N THR A 494 -14.54 -18.34 13.67
CA THR A 494 -15.71 -19.08 13.15
C THR A 494 -16.64 -19.48 14.30
N ALA A 495 -17.81 -18.85 14.41
CA ALA A 495 -18.80 -19.11 15.45
C ALA A 495 -20.20 -19.38 14.86
N THR A 496 -20.82 -20.51 15.22
CA THR A 496 -22.16 -20.91 14.75
C THR A 496 -23.13 -21.07 15.92
N MET A 497 -24.22 -20.31 15.94
CA MET A 497 -25.36 -20.54 16.82
C MET A 497 -26.24 -21.70 16.31
N ILE A 498 -26.79 -22.50 17.24
CA ILE A 498 -27.67 -23.63 16.94
C ILE A 498 -28.86 -23.74 17.91
N SER A 499 -29.91 -24.43 17.46
CA SER A 499 -31.14 -24.66 18.23
C SER A 499 -31.03 -25.88 19.17
N SER A 500 -31.87 -25.92 20.21
CA SER A 500 -31.90 -26.94 21.27
C SER A 500 -32.13 -28.40 20.85
N ASN A 501 -32.30 -28.70 19.56
CA ASN A 501 -32.58 -30.04 19.05
C ASN A 501 -31.34 -30.79 18.53
N ASP A 502 -30.27 -30.05 18.20
CA ASP A 502 -29.08 -30.61 17.57
C ASP A 502 -28.07 -31.13 18.60
N ASN A 503 -27.29 -32.15 18.23
CA ASN A 503 -26.24 -32.70 19.09
C ASN A 503 -24.97 -31.84 18.97
N PRO A 504 -24.59 -31.03 19.97
CA PRO A 504 -23.50 -30.05 19.81
C PRO A 504 -22.15 -30.77 19.93
N ALA A 505 -21.56 -31.06 18.78
CA ALA A 505 -20.18 -31.54 18.66
C ALA A 505 -19.28 -30.37 18.23
N ALA A 506 -18.16 -30.21 18.92
CA ALA A 506 -17.12 -29.26 18.55
C ALA A 506 -16.69 -29.45 17.09
N ARG A 507 -16.65 -28.37 16.31
CA ARG A 507 -16.06 -28.37 14.97
C ARG A 507 -14.56 -28.08 15.12
N PRO A 508 -13.66 -28.78 14.41
CA PRO A 508 -12.25 -28.38 14.37
C PRO A 508 -12.14 -26.93 13.87
N GLY A 509 -11.61 -26.04 14.71
CA GLY A 509 -11.44 -24.62 14.39
C GLY A 509 -12.69 -23.74 14.47
N GLY A 510 -13.84 -24.23 14.96
CA GLY A 510 -15.08 -23.43 15.00
C GLY A 510 -15.99 -23.72 16.19
N ASP A 511 -16.51 -22.65 16.79
CA ASP A 511 -17.26 -22.66 18.04
C ASP A 511 -18.76 -22.87 17.80
N VAL A 512 -19.42 -23.53 18.76
CA VAL A 512 -20.83 -23.95 18.67
C VAL A 512 -21.62 -23.41 19.87
N LEU A 513 -22.59 -22.53 19.60
CA LEU A 513 -23.32 -21.76 20.60
C LEU A 513 -24.79 -22.19 20.67
N LEU A 514 -25.21 -22.83 21.76
CA LEU A 514 -26.56 -23.35 21.95
C LEU A 514 -27.46 -22.39 22.74
N ASN A 515 -28.59 -21.98 22.16
CA ASN A 515 -29.60 -21.07 22.74
C ASN A 515 -29.09 -19.63 23.06
N PHE A 516 -28.19 -19.09 22.24
CA PHE A 516 -27.78 -17.68 22.31
C PHE A 516 -28.72 -16.81 21.45
N SER A 517 -28.82 -15.52 21.80
CA SER A 517 -29.66 -14.54 21.09
C SER A 517 -28.87 -13.39 20.47
N SER A 518 -27.62 -13.19 20.90
CA SER A 518 -26.71 -12.18 20.35
C SER A 518 -25.29 -12.74 20.32
N LEU A 519 -24.57 -12.43 19.26
CA LEU A 519 -23.18 -12.79 19.04
C LEU A 519 -22.43 -11.56 18.52
N THR A 520 -21.36 -11.19 19.22
CA THR A 520 -20.41 -10.16 18.79
C THR A 520 -19.08 -10.83 18.46
N GLY A 521 -18.49 -10.40 17.35
CA GLY A 521 -17.19 -10.82 16.86
C GLY A 521 -15.99 -10.35 17.67
N SER A 522 -14.83 -10.38 17.02
CA SER A 522 -13.49 -10.03 17.49
C SER A 522 -13.01 -8.70 16.88
N GLY A 523 -11.68 -8.47 16.88
CA GLY A 523 -11.03 -7.40 16.12
C GLY A 523 -10.37 -7.89 14.83
N TYR A 524 -10.78 -9.05 14.31
CA TYR A 524 -10.22 -9.73 13.14
C TYR A 524 -11.33 -10.46 12.35
N ASP A 525 -11.12 -10.64 11.05
CA ASP A 525 -11.99 -11.35 10.09
C ASP A 525 -12.71 -12.60 10.64
N ASP A 526 -13.98 -12.42 11.01
CA ASP A 526 -14.83 -13.45 11.62
C ASP A 526 -15.75 -14.15 10.60
N VAL A 527 -16.29 -15.31 11.02
CA VAL A 527 -17.37 -16.02 10.31
C VAL A 527 -18.49 -16.34 11.30
N LEU A 528 -19.49 -15.47 11.36
CA LEU A 528 -20.58 -15.50 12.33
C LEU A 528 -21.86 -16.02 11.69
N THR A 529 -22.43 -17.10 12.24
CA THR A 529 -23.67 -17.72 11.72
C THR A 529 -24.73 -17.83 12.81
N GLY A 530 -25.92 -17.26 12.57
CA GLY A 530 -27.09 -17.39 13.43
C GLY A 530 -27.89 -18.69 13.19
N ASN A 531 -29.12 -18.75 13.70
CA ASN A 531 -29.87 -20.02 13.84
C ASN A 531 -31.26 -20.06 13.15
N GLU A 532 -32.33 -20.26 13.92
CA GLU A 532 -33.73 -20.47 13.48
C GLU A 532 -34.68 -19.46 14.16
N LEU A 533 -34.10 -18.41 14.74
CA LEU A 533 -34.71 -17.39 15.59
C LEU A 533 -34.11 -16.05 15.20
N GLY A 534 -34.87 -14.95 15.33
CA GLY A 534 -34.30 -13.60 15.21
C GLY A 534 -33.07 -13.41 16.10
N ASN A 535 -31.92 -13.13 15.50
CA ASN A 535 -30.63 -12.98 16.14
C ASN A 535 -30.07 -11.57 15.94
N THR A 536 -29.19 -11.16 16.84
CA THR A 536 -28.30 -10.00 16.64
C THR A 536 -26.89 -10.52 16.36
N LEU A 537 -26.37 -10.25 15.18
CA LEU A 537 -24.96 -10.45 14.85
C LEU A 537 -24.29 -9.07 14.73
N SER A 538 -23.15 -8.93 15.39
CA SER A 538 -22.18 -7.86 15.15
C SER A 538 -20.88 -8.55 14.78
N GLY A 539 -20.21 -8.10 13.72
CA GLY A 539 -18.79 -8.39 13.50
C GLY A 539 -17.95 -7.69 14.57
N GLY A 540 -17.00 -6.86 14.16
CA GLY A 540 -16.38 -5.89 15.06
C GLY A 540 -15.42 -4.97 14.34
N LEU A 541 -14.18 -5.42 14.21
CA LEU A 541 -13.18 -4.89 13.28
C LEU A 541 -12.68 -6.07 12.46
N GLY A 542 -12.40 -5.90 11.17
CA GLY A 542 -12.01 -6.98 10.26
C GLY A 542 -13.00 -7.14 9.10
N ASN A 543 -12.70 -8.05 8.19
CA ASN A 543 -13.53 -8.32 7.01
C ASN A 543 -14.52 -9.45 7.30
N ASP A 544 -15.59 -9.16 8.04
CA ASP A 544 -16.41 -10.17 8.69
C ASP A 544 -17.43 -10.82 7.74
N THR A 545 -17.78 -12.08 8.00
CA THR A 545 -18.79 -12.82 7.25
C THR A 545 -19.99 -13.15 8.13
N LEU A 546 -21.07 -12.40 7.97
CA LEU A 546 -22.30 -12.52 8.74
C LEU A 546 -23.39 -13.25 7.95
N GLN A 547 -23.93 -14.34 8.52
CA GLN A 547 -25.15 -14.99 8.06
C GLN A 547 -26.18 -15.07 9.19
N GLY A 548 -27.30 -14.36 9.07
CA GLY A 548 -28.38 -14.40 10.07
C GLY A 548 -28.96 -15.82 10.28
N GLY A 549 -29.18 -16.57 9.20
CA GLY A 549 -29.67 -17.94 9.24
C GLY A 549 -31.13 -18.00 8.82
N LYS A 550 -32.04 -18.27 9.75
CA LYS A 550 -33.47 -17.97 9.58
C LYS A 550 -34.00 -17.20 10.77
N GLY A 551 -34.72 -16.12 10.51
CA GLY A 551 -35.22 -15.23 11.55
C GLY A 551 -35.96 -14.02 10.99
N ASP A 552 -35.91 -12.93 11.76
CA ASP A 552 -35.98 -11.57 11.26
C ASP A 552 -34.76 -10.91 11.91
N ASP A 553 -33.60 -11.00 11.26
CA ASP A 553 -32.29 -10.81 11.89
C ASP A 553 -31.79 -9.37 11.82
N PHE A 554 -30.90 -8.99 12.76
CA PHE A 554 -30.23 -7.70 12.79
C PHE A 554 -28.72 -7.90 12.69
N LEU A 555 -28.13 -7.39 11.61
CA LEU A 555 -26.74 -7.61 11.23
C LEU A 555 -26.01 -6.26 11.14
N VAL A 556 -24.80 -6.22 11.68
CA VAL A 556 -23.83 -5.11 11.63
C VAL A 556 -22.47 -5.74 11.42
N GLY A 557 -21.69 -5.29 10.44
CA GLY A 557 -20.30 -5.71 10.27
C GLY A 557 -19.45 -4.96 11.28
N GLY A 558 -18.74 -3.92 10.83
CA GLY A 558 -18.32 -2.84 11.73
C GLY A 558 -17.34 -1.85 11.12
N LEU A 559 -16.07 -2.25 11.02
CA LEU A 559 -15.00 -1.54 10.31
C LEU A 559 -14.07 -2.56 9.66
N GLY A 560 -13.83 -2.41 8.36
CA GLY A 560 -13.39 -3.49 7.48
C GLY A 560 -14.49 -3.79 6.46
N ASP A 561 -14.26 -4.77 5.58
CA ASP A 561 -15.02 -4.89 4.33
C ASP A 561 -15.92 -6.14 4.34
N ASP A 562 -17.18 -5.93 4.70
CA ASP A 562 -18.02 -6.97 5.30
C ASP A 562 -18.88 -7.76 4.30
N ILE A 563 -19.16 -9.02 4.61
CA ILE A 563 -19.99 -9.93 3.82
C ILE A 563 -21.30 -10.27 4.52
N TYR A 564 -22.39 -9.88 3.89
CA TYR A 564 -23.75 -10.21 4.31
C TYR A 564 -24.31 -11.37 3.48
N VAL A 565 -24.31 -12.58 4.04
CA VAL A 565 -24.79 -13.80 3.37
C VAL A 565 -26.30 -13.96 3.54
N PHE A 566 -27.04 -14.06 2.44
CA PHE A 566 -28.51 -14.17 2.45
C PHE A 566 -29.04 -15.23 1.47
N GLY A 567 -29.91 -16.10 1.97
CA GLY A 567 -30.56 -17.17 1.23
C GLY A 567 -32.05 -16.95 0.97
N ARG A 568 -32.82 -18.05 0.92
CA ARG A 568 -34.26 -18.03 0.65
C ARG A 568 -35.00 -18.82 1.70
N GLY A 569 -35.97 -18.16 2.33
CA GLY A 569 -36.56 -18.60 3.60
C GLY A 569 -35.72 -18.22 4.83
N ASP A 570 -34.73 -17.34 4.66
CA ASP A 570 -33.91 -16.78 5.74
C ASP A 570 -34.78 -15.85 6.59
N GLY A 571 -35.14 -14.65 6.11
CA GLY A 571 -35.99 -13.77 6.92
C GLY A 571 -36.34 -12.41 6.32
N ALA A 572 -36.84 -11.52 7.17
CA ALA A 572 -37.00 -10.10 6.87
C ALA A 572 -35.93 -9.26 7.59
N ASP A 573 -34.69 -9.44 7.17
CA ASP A 573 -33.48 -9.02 7.88
C ASP A 573 -33.17 -7.52 7.69
N ILE A 574 -32.33 -7.00 8.58
CA ILE A 574 -31.88 -5.61 8.61
C ILE A 574 -30.35 -5.57 8.67
N ILE A 575 -29.75 -4.84 7.73
CA ILE A 575 -28.33 -4.47 7.73
C ILE A 575 -28.23 -3.01 8.15
N ALA A 576 -27.37 -2.68 9.12
CA ALA A 576 -27.25 -1.34 9.67
C ALA A 576 -25.78 -0.89 9.80
N GLU A 577 -25.25 -0.28 8.72
CA GLU A 577 -23.83 0.02 8.59
C GLU A 577 -23.35 1.40 9.07
N SER A 578 -22.03 1.50 9.28
CA SER A 578 -21.28 2.68 9.68
C SER A 578 -21.06 3.63 8.49
N THR A 579 -21.90 4.67 8.36
CA THR A 579 -21.88 5.60 7.20
C THR A 579 -20.68 6.59 7.18
N GLY A 580 -19.51 6.19 7.68
CA GLY A 580 -18.39 7.07 8.00
C GLY A 580 -17.11 6.87 7.20
N GLU A 581 -16.80 5.64 6.79
CA GLU A 581 -15.46 5.24 6.32
C GLU A 581 -15.46 4.76 4.86
N ALA A 582 -14.36 4.17 4.39
CA ALA A 582 -14.07 3.96 2.97
C ALA A 582 -14.00 2.46 2.58
N ASN A 583 -14.91 1.70 3.18
CA ASN A 583 -14.96 0.23 3.18
C ASN A 583 -15.65 -0.31 1.91
N TYR A 584 -15.62 -1.63 1.72
CA TYR A 584 -16.19 -2.32 0.57
C TYR A 584 -17.19 -3.43 0.96
N ASP A 585 -18.40 -3.04 1.36
CA ASP A 585 -19.38 -3.97 1.90
C ASP A 585 -20.19 -4.69 0.81
N ALA A 586 -20.45 -5.99 1.00
CA ALA A 586 -20.99 -6.85 -0.04
C ALA A 586 -22.11 -7.79 0.44
N ILE A 587 -23.24 -7.80 -0.28
CA ILE A 587 -24.30 -8.79 -0.07
C ILE A 587 -24.07 -10.00 -0.98
N ALA A 588 -23.95 -11.18 -0.38
CA ALA A 588 -23.71 -12.45 -1.05
C ALA A 588 -24.98 -13.34 -1.07
N PHE A 589 -25.64 -13.43 -2.22
CA PHE A 589 -26.84 -14.23 -2.40
C PHE A 589 -26.54 -15.71 -2.63
N LEU A 590 -27.05 -16.58 -1.76
CA LEU A 590 -26.89 -18.04 -1.84
C LEU A 590 -27.62 -18.66 -3.05
N ALA A 591 -27.17 -19.86 -3.43
CA ALA A 591 -27.70 -20.59 -4.59
C ALA A 591 -29.22 -20.85 -4.48
N GLY A 592 -29.99 -20.30 -5.43
CA GLY A 592 -31.46 -20.30 -5.40
C GLY A 592 -32.09 -18.91 -5.20
N VAL A 593 -31.27 -17.87 -5.08
CA VAL A 593 -31.64 -16.45 -5.19
C VAL A 593 -30.91 -15.85 -6.40
N ASN A 594 -31.54 -15.93 -7.57
CA ASN A 594 -30.97 -15.43 -8.83
C ASN A 594 -31.39 -13.98 -9.15
N ILE A 595 -30.62 -13.34 -10.03
CA ILE A 595 -30.90 -12.07 -10.72
C ILE A 595 -32.38 -11.81 -11.06
N ASP A 596 -33.08 -12.76 -11.69
CA ASP A 596 -34.48 -12.61 -12.14
C ASP A 596 -35.51 -12.86 -11.03
N GLN A 597 -35.03 -13.07 -9.80
CA GLN A 597 -35.80 -13.40 -8.61
C GLN A 597 -35.65 -12.36 -7.49
N LEU A 598 -34.99 -11.23 -7.75
CA LEU A 598 -34.84 -10.12 -6.80
C LEU A 598 -35.70 -8.92 -7.18
N TRP A 599 -36.17 -8.17 -6.16
CA TRP A 599 -36.92 -6.94 -6.34
C TRP A 599 -36.37 -5.82 -5.46
N PHE A 600 -35.95 -4.72 -6.08
CA PHE A 600 -35.31 -3.58 -5.43
C PHE A 600 -36.30 -2.41 -5.26
N ARG A 601 -36.38 -1.87 -4.04
CA ARG A 601 -37.28 -0.75 -3.71
C ARG A 601 -36.66 0.18 -2.67
N GLN A 602 -36.51 1.46 -2.99
CA GLN A 602 -36.17 2.48 -2.00
C GLN A 602 -37.37 2.74 -1.07
N VAL A 603 -37.13 2.76 0.24
CA VAL A 603 -38.15 3.00 1.29
C VAL A 603 -37.67 4.09 2.25
N GLY A 604 -37.83 5.35 1.83
CA GLY A 604 -37.31 6.50 2.60
C GLY A 604 -35.82 6.71 2.31
N ALA A 605 -34.96 6.57 3.32
CA ALA A 605 -33.51 6.51 3.15
C ALA A 605 -33.02 5.08 2.82
N ASP A 606 -33.73 4.07 3.34
CA ASP A 606 -33.37 2.66 3.29
C ASP A 606 -33.60 2.04 1.90
N LEU A 607 -32.86 0.97 1.59
CA LEU A 607 -33.07 0.11 0.43
C LEU A 607 -33.63 -1.25 0.88
N GLU A 608 -34.77 -1.64 0.32
CA GLU A 608 -35.38 -2.94 0.52
C GLU A 608 -35.13 -3.83 -0.72
N VAL A 609 -34.58 -5.02 -0.49
CA VAL A 609 -34.29 -6.02 -1.51
C VAL A 609 -35.04 -7.30 -1.15
N SER A 610 -36.11 -7.64 -1.87
CA SER A 610 -36.97 -8.79 -1.57
C SER A 610 -36.81 -9.91 -2.59
N THR A 611 -36.90 -11.18 -2.17
CA THR A 611 -36.98 -12.29 -3.14
C THR A 611 -38.41 -12.41 -3.67
N ILE A 612 -38.52 -12.59 -4.98
CA ILE A 612 -39.77 -12.57 -5.72
C ILE A 612 -40.65 -13.75 -5.29
N GLY A 613 -41.88 -13.42 -4.90
CA GLY A 613 -42.91 -14.39 -4.52
C GLY A 613 -42.79 -14.97 -3.10
N THR A 614 -41.85 -14.52 -2.28
CA THR A 614 -41.76 -14.91 -0.85
C THR A 614 -41.91 -13.68 0.06
N THR A 615 -41.81 -13.90 1.37
CA THR A 615 -41.76 -12.85 2.39
C THR A 615 -40.34 -12.30 2.64
N ASP A 616 -39.34 -13.02 2.13
CA ASP A 616 -37.95 -12.89 2.54
C ASP A 616 -37.30 -11.67 1.87
N LYS A 617 -36.58 -10.87 2.65
CA LYS A 617 -35.99 -9.60 2.22
C LYS A 617 -34.83 -9.17 3.10
N ILE A 618 -33.97 -8.32 2.54
CA ILE A 618 -32.98 -7.53 3.27
C ILE A 618 -33.45 -6.07 3.31
N THR A 619 -33.22 -5.38 4.42
CA THR A 619 -33.43 -3.94 4.58
C THR A 619 -32.11 -3.26 4.94
N ILE A 620 -31.47 -2.62 3.98
CA ILE A 620 -30.21 -1.89 4.16
C ILE A 620 -30.54 -0.47 4.64
N ARG A 621 -30.08 -0.11 5.84
CA ARG A 621 -30.31 1.22 6.42
C ARG A 621 -29.54 2.30 5.67
N ASP A 622 -30.16 3.47 5.57
CA ASP A 622 -29.52 4.73 5.13
C ASP A 622 -28.70 4.65 3.82
N TRP A 623 -29.02 3.69 2.92
CA TRP A 623 -28.46 3.48 1.57
C TRP A 623 -28.35 4.75 0.69
N LYS A 624 -29.08 5.80 1.05
CA LYS A 624 -29.07 7.15 0.44
C LYS A 624 -28.05 8.12 1.06
N ALA A 625 -27.07 7.63 1.81
CA ALA A 625 -25.94 8.39 2.34
C ALA A 625 -25.05 9.02 1.22
N ALA A 626 -23.99 9.73 1.63
CA ALA A 626 -23.09 10.44 0.71
C ALA A 626 -22.01 9.52 0.14
N THR A 627 -21.42 8.67 0.98
CA THR A 627 -20.88 7.36 0.62
C THR A 627 -22.05 6.37 0.48
N PRO A 628 -21.89 5.24 -0.24
CA PRO A 628 -22.75 4.08 -0.04
C PRO A 628 -22.36 3.37 1.27
N VAL A 629 -23.02 2.23 1.53
CA VAL A 629 -22.97 1.43 2.78
C VAL A 629 -23.17 -0.07 2.49
N ILE A 630 -23.01 -0.41 1.21
CA ILE A 630 -23.10 -1.71 0.51
C ILE A 630 -22.72 -1.34 -0.94
N GLU A 631 -21.49 -1.65 -1.29
CA GLU A 631 -20.84 -1.31 -2.55
C GLU A 631 -21.17 -2.37 -3.61
N GLU A 632 -21.34 -3.62 -3.18
CA GLU A 632 -21.55 -4.77 -4.06
C GLU A 632 -22.76 -5.65 -3.70
N PHE A 633 -23.42 -6.16 -4.74
CA PHE A 633 -24.35 -7.27 -4.65
C PHE A 633 -23.87 -8.40 -5.57
N ARG A 634 -23.43 -9.52 -4.99
CA ARG A 634 -22.96 -10.69 -5.72
C ARG A 634 -23.88 -11.89 -5.56
N THR A 635 -24.02 -12.69 -6.60
CA THR A 635 -24.80 -13.93 -6.59
C THR A 635 -23.90 -15.16 -6.62
N ALA A 636 -24.36 -16.29 -6.09
CA ALA A 636 -23.72 -17.60 -6.25
C ALA A 636 -23.54 -18.06 -7.72
N ALA A 637 -24.07 -17.30 -8.69
CA ALA A 637 -23.84 -17.48 -10.13
C ALA A 637 -22.78 -16.49 -10.70
N GLY A 638 -21.97 -15.85 -9.86
CA GLY A 638 -20.88 -14.94 -10.27
C GLY A 638 -21.32 -13.65 -10.97
N HIS A 639 -22.62 -13.30 -10.93
CA HIS A 639 -23.09 -12.01 -11.43
C HIS A 639 -22.99 -10.97 -10.32
N VAL A 640 -22.50 -9.79 -10.67
CA VAL A 640 -22.21 -8.66 -9.77
C VAL A 640 -22.99 -7.40 -10.20
N MET A 641 -23.44 -6.61 -9.23
CA MET A 641 -23.87 -5.22 -9.41
C MET A 641 -23.14 -4.30 -8.44
N ARG A 642 -22.88 -3.06 -8.85
CA ARG A 642 -22.33 -2.02 -7.97
C ARG A 642 -23.25 -0.78 -7.96
N GLY A 643 -22.95 0.24 -7.15
CA GLY A 643 -23.94 1.25 -6.71
C GLY A 643 -24.79 1.96 -7.80
N THR A 644 -24.25 2.21 -9.00
CA THR A 644 -25.02 2.80 -10.13
C THR A 644 -26.10 1.88 -10.66
N ASP A 645 -25.86 0.58 -10.61
CA ASP A 645 -26.64 -0.45 -11.29
C ASP A 645 -27.87 -0.84 -10.47
N VAL A 646 -27.65 -0.94 -9.16
CA VAL A 646 -28.70 -0.99 -8.13
C VAL A 646 -29.63 0.22 -8.29
N GLN A 647 -29.07 1.43 -8.50
CA GLN A 647 -29.87 2.63 -8.69
C GLN A 647 -30.67 2.62 -10.01
N LEU A 648 -30.14 2.04 -11.10
CA LEU A 648 -30.88 1.83 -12.35
C LEU A 648 -32.04 0.85 -12.17
N LEU A 649 -31.84 -0.25 -11.44
CA LEU A 649 -32.90 -1.23 -11.16
C LEU A 649 -33.99 -0.67 -10.25
N VAL A 650 -33.63 0.06 -9.19
CA VAL A 650 -34.59 0.78 -8.34
C VAL A 650 -35.46 1.72 -9.18
N GLN A 651 -34.87 2.48 -10.12
CA GLN A 651 -35.63 3.36 -11.01
C GLN A 651 -36.55 2.59 -11.98
N ALA A 652 -36.07 1.48 -12.54
CA ALA A 652 -36.85 0.64 -13.46
C ALA A 652 -38.02 -0.07 -12.76
N MET A 653 -37.82 -0.56 -11.54
CA MET A 653 -38.84 -1.27 -10.75
C MET A 653 -39.85 -0.34 -10.08
N ALA A 654 -39.50 0.94 -9.81
CA ALA A 654 -40.37 1.89 -9.09
C ALA A 654 -41.77 2.12 -9.69
N ASN A 655 -41.96 1.86 -11.00
CA ASN A 655 -43.24 2.03 -11.69
C ASN A 655 -43.93 0.68 -12.04
N LEU A 656 -43.37 -0.44 -11.56
CA LEU A 656 -43.86 -1.79 -11.82
C LEU A 656 -44.46 -2.38 -10.53
N THR A 657 -45.42 -3.30 -10.67
CA THR A 657 -46.00 -4.00 -9.52
C THR A 657 -45.14 -5.21 -9.17
N PRO A 658 -44.67 -5.38 -7.92
CA PRO A 658 -43.96 -6.59 -7.51
C PRO A 658 -44.86 -7.83 -7.65
N PRO A 659 -44.30 -9.01 -7.99
CA PRO A 659 -45.10 -10.23 -8.13
C PRO A 659 -45.74 -10.66 -6.81
N PRO A 660 -46.95 -11.24 -6.83
CA PRO A 660 -47.64 -11.68 -5.61
C PRO A 660 -46.97 -12.90 -4.98
N LEU A 661 -47.18 -13.09 -3.66
CA LEU A 661 -46.72 -14.26 -2.92
C LEU A 661 -47.13 -15.57 -3.61
N GLY A 662 -46.19 -16.52 -3.68
CA GLY A 662 -46.30 -17.77 -4.43
C GLY A 662 -45.89 -17.69 -5.91
N GLN A 663 -45.69 -16.49 -6.48
CA GLN A 663 -45.18 -16.34 -7.85
C GLN A 663 -43.66 -16.10 -7.85
N LEU A 664 -42.88 -17.20 -7.90
CA LEU A 664 -41.41 -17.20 -7.75
C LEU A 664 -40.61 -16.72 -8.99
N THR A 665 -41.28 -16.19 -10.02
CA THR A 665 -40.67 -15.69 -11.26
C THR A 665 -41.40 -14.46 -11.80
N LEU A 666 -40.66 -13.57 -12.48
CA LEU A 666 -41.22 -12.36 -13.08
C LEU A 666 -42.35 -12.67 -14.10
N PRO A 667 -43.48 -11.94 -14.08
CA PRO A 667 -44.48 -12.02 -15.14
C PRO A 667 -43.82 -11.67 -16.50
N ALA A 668 -44.18 -12.37 -17.58
CA ALA A 668 -43.50 -12.21 -18.88
C ALA A 668 -43.45 -10.76 -19.42
N GLY A 669 -44.47 -9.94 -19.13
CA GLY A 669 -44.47 -8.51 -19.47
C GLY A 669 -43.50 -7.67 -18.61
N THR A 670 -43.37 -8.01 -17.33
CA THR A 670 -42.42 -7.38 -16.39
C THR A 670 -40.99 -7.79 -16.73
N ALA A 671 -40.76 -9.08 -16.99
CA ALA A 671 -39.46 -9.60 -17.44
C ALA A 671 -39.01 -8.93 -18.75
N ALA A 672 -39.89 -8.80 -19.75
CA ALA A 672 -39.58 -8.12 -21.00
C ALA A 672 -39.31 -6.60 -20.84
N ALA A 673 -39.88 -5.95 -19.81
CA ALA A 673 -39.62 -4.55 -19.50
C ALA A 673 -38.29 -4.36 -18.74
N LEU A 674 -37.93 -5.29 -17.86
CA LEU A 674 -36.69 -5.23 -17.06
C LEU A 674 -35.46 -5.78 -17.79
N ALA A 675 -35.62 -6.71 -18.73
CA ALA A 675 -34.51 -7.38 -19.41
C ALA A 675 -33.40 -6.46 -19.95
N PRO A 676 -33.67 -5.29 -20.57
CA PRO A 676 -32.62 -4.38 -21.02
C PRO A 676 -31.81 -3.75 -19.87
N VAL A 677 -32.45 -3.54 -18.71
CA VAL A 677 -31.80 -2.97 -17.51
C VAL A 677 -31.06 -4.07 -16.75
N LEU A 678 -31.64 -5.26 -16.62
CA LEU A 678 -30.97 -6.43 -16.02
C LEU A 678 -29.70 -6.81 -16.80
N ALA A 679 -29.73 -6.75 -18.14
CA ALA A 679 -28.56 -7.00 -18.99
C ALA A 679 -27.56 -5.84 -19.07
N GLN A 680 -27.86 -4.69 -18.44
CA GLN A 680 -26.92 -3.56 -18.28
C GLN A 680 -26.35 -3.50 -16.86
N ALA A 681 -27.18 -3.77 -15.86
CA ALA A 681 -26.87 -3.61 -14.44
C ALA A 681 -26.05 -4.76 -13.85
N TRP A 682 -26.13 -5.95 -14.45
CA TRP A 682 -25.41 -7.13 -13.96
C TRP A 682 -24.25 -7.45 -14.88
N HIS A 683 -23.04 -7.23 -14.35
CA HIS A 683 -21.80 -7.58 -15.02
C HIS A 683 -21.50 -9.07 -14.79
N PHE A 684 -20.87 -9.70 -15.78
CA PHE A 684 -20.47 -11.10 -15.77
C PHE A 684 -18.98 -11.16 -16.09
N ASN A 685 -18.18 -11.35 -15.05
CA ASN A 685 -16.72 -11.44 -15.20
C ASN A 685 -16.34 -12.88 -15.58
N GLY A 686 -15.45 -13.01 -16.56
CA GLY A 686 -15.10 -14.31 -17.18
C GLY A 686 -16.09 -14.81 -18.24
N PRO A 687 -15.72 -15.84 -19.04
CA PRO A 687 -16.52 -16.30 -20.18
C PRO A 687 -17.55 -17.41 -19.85
N THR A 688 -17.36 -18.17 -18.77
CA THR A 688 -18.25 -19.24 -18.30
C THR A 688 -18.10 -19.43 -16.79
N GLN A 689 -19.12 -19.99 -16.13
CA GLN A 689 -19.01 -20.40 -14.72
C GLN A 689 -17.83 -21.36 -14.49
N PRO A 690 -17.10 -21.25 -13.36
CA PRO A 690 -16.21 -22.31 -12.92
C PRO A 690 -17.02 -23.60 -12.69
N THR A 691 -16.41 -24.75 -12.96
CA THR A 691 -17.02 -26.08 -12.84
C THR A 691 -16.17 -27.09 -12.08
N GLY A 692 -15.02 -26.65 -11.56
CA GLY A 692 -14.14 -27.43 -10.70
C GLY A 692 -14.23 -27.00 -9.23
N GLN A 693 -13.07 -26.74 -8.64
CA GLN A 693 -12.88 -26.48 -7.21
C GLN A 693 -12.97 -24.99 -6.87
N THR A 694 -13.16 -24.68 -5.58
CA THR A 694 -12.96 -23.35 -5.00
C THR A 694 -11.72 -23.36 -4.12
N PHE A 695 -10.88 -22.33 -4.22
CA PHE A 695 -9.76 -22.04 -3.36
C PHE A 695 -9.92 -20.60 -2.84
N THR A 696 -9.93 -20.41 -1.53
CA THR A 696 -10.06 -19.10 -0.87
C THR A 696 -8.82 -18.86 -0.01
N GLY A 697 -8.29 -17.64 -0.05
CA GLY A 697 -7.13 -17.19 0.72
C GLY A 697 -7.50 -16.64 2.10
N THR A 698 -6.69 -15.70 2.58
CA THR A 698 -6.84 -14.92 3.82
C THR A 698 -6.71 -13.43 3.50
N ALA A 699 -6.99 -12.52 4.43
CA ALA A 699 -6.70 -11.08 4.23
C ALA A 699 -5.19 -10.73 4.33
N ASN A 700 -4.33 -11.57 3.76
CA ASN A 700 -2.88 -11.41 3.65
C ASN A 700 -2.44 -11.86 2.25
N ALA A 701 -1.30 -11.34 1.76
CA ALA A 701 -0.69 -11.76 0.51
C ALA A 701 -0.52 -13.29 0.38
N ASP A 702 -1.46 -13.93 -0.32
CA ASP A 702 -1.62 -15.37 -0.45
C ASP A 702 -1.16 -15.88 -1.84
N VAL A 703 -0.99 -17.20 -1.97
CA VAL A 703 -0.53 -17.82 -3.22
C VAL A 703 -1.50 -18.91 -3.68
N LEU A 704 -2.52 -18.51 -4.43
CA LEU A 704 -3.58 -19.39 -4.91
C LEU A 704 -3.23 -20.02 -6.26
N THR A 705 -3.34 -21.35 -6.37
CA THR A 705 -3.00 -22.11 -7.58
C THR A 705 -4.14 -23.05 -7.94
N GLY A 706 -4.70 -22.89 -9.15
CA GLY A 706 -5.77 -23.76 -9.63
C GLY A 706 -5.35 -25.23 -9.77
N SER A 707 -6.32 -26.14 -9.74
CA SER A 707 -6.14 -27.48 -10.31
C SER A 707 -6.30 -27.42 -11.84
N ALA A 708 -6.09 -28.52 -12.56
CA ALA A 708 -6.31 -28.57 -14.02
C ALA A 708 -7.81 -28.57 -14.44
N GLY A 709 -8.69 -28.05 -13.58
CA GLY A 709 -10.12 -27.85 -13.78
C GLY A 709 -10.44 -26.43 -14.25
N ALA A 710 -11.69 -26.01 -14.12
CA ALA A 710 -12.09 -24.61 -14.31
C ALA A 710 -12.50 -24.10 -12.92
N ASP A 711 -11.52 -23.57 -12.18
CA ASP A 711 -11.62 -23.40 -10.72
C ASP A 711 -11.91 -21.93 -10.33
N LEU A 712 -12.44 -21.71 -9.12
CA LEU A 712 -12.59 -20.39 -8.50
C LEU A 712 -11.40 -20.14 -7.55
N LEU A 713 -10.74 -19.00 -7.69
CA LEU A 713 -9.70 -18.48 -6.81
C LEU A 713 -10.20 -17.14 -6.21
N GLU A 714 -10.26 -17.04 -4.88
CA GLU A 714 -10.71 -15.83 -4.16
C GLU A 714 -9.67 -15.49 -3.09
N GLY A 715 -8.82 -14.49 -3.31
CA GLY A 715 -7.74 -14.09 -2.39
C GLY A 715 -8.27 -13.48 -1.09
N LEU A 716 -9.35 -12.69 -1.22
CA LEU A 716 -9.96 -11.79 -0.23
C LEU A 716 -9.35 -10.39 -0.26
N GLY A 717 -8.07 -10.25 0.08
CA GLY A 717 -7.35 -8.98 0.03
C GLY A 717 -5.95 -9.07 0.64
N GLY A 718 -5.02 -8.28 0.12
CA GLY A 718 -3.60 -8.42 0.39
C GLY A 718 -2.82 -8.02 -0.87
N ASP A 719 -1.60 -8.53 -1.04
CA ASP A 719 -0.92 -8.50 -2.35
C ASP A 719 -0.92 -9.93 -2.92
N ASP A 720 -2.06 -10.36 -3.45
CA ASP A 720 -2.33 -11.75 -3.77
C ASP A 720 -1.67 -12.22 -5.08
N THR A 721 -1.34 -13.51 -5.13
CA THR A 721 -0.65 -14.14 -6.26
C THR A 721 -1.38 -15.37 -6.79
N TYR A 722 -1.88 -15.27 -8.01
CA TYR A 722 -2.71 -16.28 -8.66
C TYR A 722 -1.96 -17.03 -9.76
N TYR A 723 -1.98 -18.36 -9.71
CA TYR A 723 -1.44 -19.22 -10.78
C TYR A 723 -2.57 -19.86 -11.58
N VAL A 724 -2.96 -19.17 -12.65
CA VAL A 724 -3.94 -19.62 -13.64
C VAL A 724 -3.29 -20.62 -14.60
N ASN A 725 -3.83 -21.84 -14.63
CA ASN A 725 -3.32 -22.93 -15.47
C ASN A 725 -4.38 -23.55 -16.39
N HIS A 726 -5.63 -23.09 -16.29
CA HIS A 726 -6.69 -23.42 -17.23
C HIS A 726 -7.47 -22.16 -17.65
N GLY A 727 -7.75 -22.01 -18.94
CA GLY A 727 -8.40 -20.81 -19.52
C GLY A 727 -9.89 -20.64 -19.18
N GLY A 728 -10.36 -21.31 -18.13
CA GLY A 728 -11.67 -21.16 -17.51
C GLY A 728 -11.61 -21.11 -15.99
N ASP A 729 -10.42 -20.92 -15.42
CA ASP A 729 -10.26 -20.46 -14.05
C ASP A 729 -10.91 -19.08 -13.89
N PHE A 730 -11.32 -18.73 -12.67
CA PHE A 730 -12.01 -17.48 -12.36
C PHE A 730 -11.45 -16.89 -11.07
N ILE A 731 -11.03 -15.64 -11.13
CA ILE A 731 -10.46 -14.89 -10.01
C ILE A 731 -11.52 -13.92 -9.45
N VAL A 732 -11.58 -13.79 -8.12
CA VAL A 732 -12.46 -12.86 -7.40
C VAL A 732 -11.63 -12.05 -6.41
N GLU A 733 -11.35 -10.80 -6.78
CA GLU A 733 -10.78 -9.77 -5.91
C GLU A 733 -11.87 -8.89 -5.29
N ARG A 734 -11.56 -8.28 -4.15
CA ARG A 734 -12.34 -7.20 -3.56
C ARG A 734 -11.67 -5.85 -3.87
N GLY A 735 -12.31 -4.72 -3.57
CA GLY A 735 -11.81 -3.38 -3.94
C GLY A 735 -10.63 -2.84 -3.10
N ASN A 736 -9.91 -3.71 -2.38
CA ASN A 736 -9.45 -3.39 -1.02
C ASN A 736 -8.00 -2.86 -0.93
N GLY A 737 -7.44 -2.37 -2.04
CA GLY A 737 -6.16 -1.65 -2.04
C GLY A 737 -4.90 -2.53 -2.07
N GLY A 738 -5.03 -3.80 -2.50
CA GLY A 738 -3.91 -4.65 -2.88
C GLY A 738 -3.18 -4.18 -4.14
N ASN A 739 -2.09 -4.88 -4.47
CA ASN A 739 -1.39 -4.80 -5.75
C ASN A 739 -1.28 -6.21 -6.35
N ASP A 740 -2.41 -6.74 -6.79
CA ASP A 740 -2.57 -8.18 -7.02
C ASP A 740 -1.91 -8.65 -8.32
N THR A 741 -1.53 -9.94 -8.38
CA THR A 741 -0.70 -10.51 -9.45
C THR A 741 -1.23 -11.84 -9.99
N VAL A 742 -1.73 -11.85 -11.22
CA VAL A 742 -2.05 -13.09 -11.95
C VAL A 742 -0.89 -13.56 -12.83
N TYR A 743 -0.29 -14.70 -12.49
CA TYR A 743 0.53 -15.51 -13.38
C TYR A 743 -0.36 -16.40 -14.26
N THR A 744 -0.28 -16.23 -15.58
CA THR A 744 -0.94 -17.11 -16.55
C THR A 744 0.04 -17.80 -17.49
N SER A 745 -0.25 -19.05 -17.81
CA SER A 745 0.41 -19.84 -18.86
C SER A 745 -0.54 -20.26 -19.99
N VAL A 746 -1.74 -19.68 -20.01
CA VAL A 746 -2.88 -20.01 -20.89
C VAL A 746 -3.58 -18.75 -21.40
N ASN A 747 -4.47 -18.91 -22.37
CA ASN A 747 -5.35 -17.81 -22.79
C ASN A 747 -6.30 -17.46 -21.64
N TYR A 748 -6.44 -16.17 -21.32
CA TYR A 748 -7.15 -15.73 -20.12
C TYR A 748 -7.82 -14.35 -20.27
N THR A 749 -8.85 -14.08 -19.47
CA THR A 749 -9.41 -12.74 -19.26
C THR A 749 -9.25 -12.40 -17.79
N VAL A 750 -8.50 -11.36 -17.51
CA VAL A 750 -8.15 -10.89 -16.16
C VAL A 750 -9.39 -10.35 -15.46
N ALA A 751 -9.49 -10.56 -14.15
CA ALA A 751 -10.57 -10.04 -13.33
C ALA A 751 -10.42 -8.52 -13.09
N ASP A 752 -11.47 -7.91 -12.56
CA ASP A 752 -11.38 -6.55 -12.04
C ASP A 752 -10.56 -6.55 -10.73
N ASN A 753 -9.88 -5.44 -10.45
CA ASN A 753 -8.97 -5.23 -9.32
C ASN A 753 -7.71 -6.11 -9.31
N VAL A 754 -7.26 -6.63 -10.47
CA VAL A 754 -5.95 -7.31 -10.60
C VAL A 754 -4.96 -6.42 -11.33
N GLU A 755 -4.06 -5.76 -10.63
CA GLU A 755 -3.14 -4.77 -11.22
C GLU A 755 -2.09 -5.41 -12.13
N ASN A 756 -1.53 -6.57 -11.75
CA ASN A 756 -0.33 -7.12 -12.39
C ASN A 756 -0.63 -8.43 -13.13
N VAL A 757 -0.20 -8.52 -14.38
CA VAL A 757 -0.49 -9.66 -15.27
C VAL A 757 0.85 -10.24 -15.76
N ARG A 758 1.28 -11.38 -15.21
CA ARG A 758 2.54 -12.05 -15.55
C ARG A 758 2.34 -13.20 -16.53
N LEU A 759 3.02 -13.15 -17.67
CA LEU A 759 2.89 -14.13 -18.74
C LEU A 759 4.05 -15.14 -18.72
N ASN A 760 3.74 -16.35 -18.27
CA ASN A 760 4.62 -17.52 -18.19
C ASN A 760 4.46 -18.43 -19.43
N GLY A 761 4.27 -17.83 -20.60
CA GLY A 761 4.11 -18.54 -21.87
C GLY A 761 4.17 -17.58 -23.07
N ALA A 762 4.37 -18.15 -24.26
CA ALA A 762 4.43 -17.42 -25.52
C ALA A 762 3.34 -17.92 -26.49
N GLY A 763 2.74 -17.00 -27.24
CA GLY A 763 1.59 -17.28 -28.10
C GLY A 763 0.24 -17.23 -27.38
N LEU A 764 0.19 -16.62 -26.20
CA LEU A 764 -1.02 -16.49 -25.38
C LEU A 764 -1.92 -15.37 -25.90
N THR A 765 -3.25 -15.52 -25.77
CA THR A 765 -4.21 -14.42 -25.87
C THR A 765 -4.68 -14.04 -24.49
N VAL A 766 -4.37 -12.82 -24.04
CA VAL A 766 -4.74 -12.33 -22.69
C VAL A 766 -5.43 -10.97 -22.81
N THR A 767 -6.55 -10.82 -22.11
CA THR A 767 -7.34 -9.58 -22.08
C THR A 767 -7.44 -9.07 -20.64
N GLY A 768 -7.14 -7.78 -20.44
CA GLY A 768 -7.21 -7.08 -19.16
C GLY A 768 -8.63 -6.75 -18.71
N SER A 769 -8.73 -6.00 -17.62
CA SER A 769 -9.99 -5.41 -17.14
C SER A 769 -10.25 -4.05 -17.81
N ALA A 770 -11.53 -3.71 -18.02
CA ALA A 770 -11.92 -2.37 -18.45
C ALA A 770 -11.94 -1.35 -17.30
N TYR A 771 -11.75 -1.80 -16.06
CA TYR A 771 -11.95 -1.04 -14.81
C TYR A 771 -10.66 -0.85 -14.00
N THR A 772 -9.63 -1.69 -14.22
CA THR A 772 -8.30 -1.61 -13.59
C THR A 772 -7.23 -1.11 -14.56
N ASN A 773 -6.19 -0.42 -14.07
CA ASN A 773 -5.02 -0.01 -14.85
C ASN A 773 -3.97 -1.14 -14.84
N ASN A 774 -4.12 -2.16 -15.67
CA ASN A 774 -3.25 -3.32 -15.65
C ASN A 774 -1.81 -3.03 -16.14
N VAL A 775 -0.83 -3.68 -15.51
CA VAL A 775 0.57 -3.75 -15.94
C VAL A 775 0.89 -5.19 -16.39
N PHE A 776 1.12 -5.37 -17.68
CA PHE A 776 1.42 -6.68 -18.28
C PHE A 776 2.92 -6.95 -18.31
N TYR A 777 3.40 -7.84 -17.44
CA TYR A 777 4.79 -8.30 -17.38
C TYR A 777 4.98 -9.54 -18.26
N VAL A 778 5.87 -9.47 -19.24
CA VAL A 778 6.08 -10.57 -20.21
C VAL A 778 7.50 -11.12 -20.11
N GLU A 779 7.65 -12.29 -19.48
CA GLU A 779 8.94 -12.94 -19.27
C GLU A 779 9.36 -13.82 -20.48
N THR A 780 8.38 -14.32 -21.24
CA THR A 780 8.57 -15.08 -22.47
C THR A 780 7.83 -14.44 -23.67
N PRO A 781 8.45 -13.48 -24.39
CA PRO A 781 7.92 -12.96 -25.65
C PRO A 781 7.87 -14.04 -26.74
N GLY A 782 6.97 -13.95 -27.72
CA GLY A 782 7.03 -14.89 -28.87
C GLY A 782 5.78 -15.12 -29.72
N GLY A 783 4.86 -14.16 -29.82
CA GLY A 783 3.63 -14.22 -30.60
C GLY A 783 2.35 -14.00 -29.79
N ASN A 784 2.45 -13.35 -28.64
CA ASN A 784 1.33 -13.06 -27.75
C ASN A 784 0.33 -12.08 -28.39
N VAL A 785 -0.92 -12.09 -27.91
CA VAL A 785 -1.98 -11.15 -28.31
C VAL A 785 -2.58 -10.58 -27.04
N LEU A 786 -2.22 -9.34 -26.72
CA LEU A 786 -2.56 -8.68 -25.46
C LEU A 786 -3.54 -7.54 -25.73
N ASP A 787 -4.61 -7.47 -24.93
CA ASP A 787 -5.58 -6.39 -24.96
C ASP A 787 -5.72 -5.81 -23.55
N GLY A 788 -5.51 -4.51 -23.37
CA GLY A 788 -5.71 -3.84 -22.08
C GLY A 788 -7.18 -3.69 -21.68
N ALA A 789 -8.15 -3.87 -22.60
CA ALA A 789 -9.60 -3.65 -22.45
C ALA A 789 -10.05 -2.22 -22.04
N GLY A 790 -9.43 -1.62 -21.02
CA GLY A 790 -9.63 -0.23 -20.57
C GLY A 790 -8.61 0.77 -21.13
N ALA A 791 -8.48 1.91 -20.47
CA ALA A 791 -7.50 2.94 -20.81
C ALA A 791 -6.64 3.30 -19.58
N GLY A 792 -5.32 3.25 -19.74
CA GLY A 792 -4.35 3.44 -18.65
C GLY A 792 -3.29 2.33 -18.58
N ASN A 793 -3.57 1.19 -19.23
CA ASN A 793 -2.74 -0.01 -19.23
C ASN A 793 -1.34 0.17 -19.84
N SER A 794 -0.38 -0.59 -19.33
CA SER A 794 1.01 -0.66 -19.82
C SER A 794 1.51 -2.10 -20.00
N VAL A 795 2.58 -2.28 -20.78
CA VAL A 795 3.28 -3.57 -20.98
C VAL A 795 4.77 -3.40 -20.67
N ASN A 796 5.36 -4.39 -20.01
CA ASN A 796 6.70 -4.35 -19.45
C ASN A 796 7.46 -5.66 -19.73
N TYR A 797 8.56 -5.57 -20.47
CA TYR A 797 9.41 -6.70 -20.86
C TYR A 797 10.76 -6.73 -20.11
N THR A 798 10.95 -5.93 -19.05
CA THR A 798 12.23 -5.88 -18.29
C THR A 798 12.65 -7.24 -17.69
N GLY A 799 11.67 -8.12 -17.45
CA GLY A 799 11.88 -9.51 -17.02
C GLY A 799 12.19 -10.49 -18.16
N ALA A 800 12.09 -10.09 -19.43
CA ALA A 800 12.26 -10.97 -20.57
C ALA A 800 13.66 -11.58 -20.66
N THR A 801 13.74 -12.82 -21.16
CA THR A 801 15.00 -13.58 -21.24
C THR A 801 15.76 -13.43 -22.57
N ALA A 802 15.20 -12.69 -23.53
CA ALA A 802 15.79 -12.35 -24.83
C ALA A 802 15.08 -11.11 -25.41
N GLY A 803 15.66 -10.51 -26.46
CA GLY A 803 15.09 -9.36 -27.16
C GLY A 803 13.71 -9.64 -27.76
N VAL A 804 12.89 -8.60 -27.75
CA VAL A 804 11.44 -8.60 -27.99
C VAL A 804 11.13 -8.09 -29.40
N THR A 805 10.01 -8.50 -29.97
CA THR A 805 9.38 -7.76 -31.08
C THR A 805 7.92 -7.55 -30.75
N ALA A 806 7.56 -6.31 -30.42
CA ALA A 806 6.24 -5.92 -29.94
C ALA A 806 5.63 -4.83 -30.84
N VAL A 807 4.38 -5.02 -31.23
CA VAL A 807 3.68 -4.18 -32.22
C VAL A 807 2.29 -3.82 -31.72
N PHE A 808 2.00 -2.53 -31.60
CA PHE A 808 0.65 -2.06 -31.34
C PHE A 808 -0.26 -2.34 -32.54
N ALA A 809 -1.43 -2.92 -32.28
CA ALA A 809 -2.48 -3.14 -33.25
C ALA A 809 -3.12 -1.80 -33.67
N PRO A 810 -3.62 -1.66 -34.91
CA PRO A 810 -4.32 -0.45 -35.34
C PRO A 810 -5.54 -0.16 -34.47
N ALA A 811 -5.86 1.11 -34.25
CA ALA A 811 -6.95 1.57 -33.40
C ALA A 811 -8.32 1.05 -33.88
N GLY A 812 -8.93 0.14 -33.12
CA GLY A 812 -10.17 -0.55 -33.52
C GLY A 812 -10.00 -1.56 -34.67
N GLY A 813 -8.76 -1.92 -35.00
CA GLY A 813 -8.40 -2.94 -35.99
C GLY A 813 -8.37 -4.35 -35.41
N PRO A 814 -8.29 -5.39 -36.27
CA PRO A 814 -8.28 -6.77 -35.83
C PRO A 814 -6.90 -7.18 -35.30
N MET A 815 -6.81 -7.44 -33.98
CA MET A 815 -5.66 -8.14 -33.39
C MET A 815 -5.47 -9.50 -34.08
N THR A 816 -4.39 -9.63 -34.85
CA THR A 816 -4.10 -10.83 -35.63
C THR A 816 -2.77 -11.39 -35.14
N ALA A 817 -2.81 -12.56 -34.49
CA ALA A 817 -1.63 -13.23 -33.95
C ALA A 817 -0.53 -13.44 -35.00
N ARG A 818 0.74 -13.25 -34.60
CA ARG A 818 1.92 -13.35 -35.47
C ARG A 818 2.99 -14.21 -34.79
N PRO A 819 3.52 -15.28 -35.42
CA PRO A 819 4.59 -16.08 -34.82
C PRO A 819 5.82 -15.22 -34.49
N GLY A 820 6.25 -15.21 -33.23
CA GLY A 820 7.43 -14.45 -32.79
C GLY A 820 7.25 -12.94 -32.68
N VAL A 821 6.02 -12.40 -32.78
CA VAL A 821 5.74 -10.96 -32.65
C VAL A 821 4.51 -10.75 -31.77
N ASP A 822 4.71 -10.07 -30.63
CA ASP A 822 3.65 -9.79 -29.67
C ASP A 822 2.80 -8.60 -30.18
N VAL A 823 1.47 -8.75 -30.13
CA VAL A 823 0.50 -7.81 -30.71
C VAL A 823 -0.35 -7.20 -29.62
N LEU A 824 -0.34 -5.86 -29.52
CA LEU A 824 -0.83 -5.12 -28.34
C LEU A 824 -2.01 -4.19 -28.68
N ALA A 825 -3.12 -4.22 -27.94
CA ALA A 825 -4.24 -3.28 -28.06
C ALA A 825 -4.62 -2.65 -26.71
N ASN A 826 -5.17 -1.44 -26.73
CA ASN A 826 -5.65 -0.71 -25.54
C ASN A 826 -4.61 -0.48 -24.42
N PHE A 827 -3.32 -0.50 -24.78
CA PHE A 827 -2.20 0.01 -23.99
C PHE A 827 -1.81 1.41 -24.49
N ASN A 828 -1.05 2.17 -23.68
CA ASN A 828 -0.43 3.43 -24.12
C ASN A 828 1.09 3.49 -23.93
N THR A 829 1.63 2.65 -23.05
CA THR A 829 3.04 2.63 -22.63
C THR A 829 3.61 1.23 -22.78
N LEU A 830 4.78 1.14 -23.39
CA LEU A 830 5.53 -0.09 -23.63
C LEU A 830 6.96 0.11 -23.12
N ILE A 831 7.39 -0.76 -22.22
CA ILE A 831 8.77 -0.83 -21.72
C ILE A 831 9.38 -2.13 -22.24
N GLY A 832 10.51 -2.03 -22.94
CA GLY A 832 11.29 -3.14 -23.44
C GLY A 832 12.05 -3.90 -22.36
N SER A 833 13.13 -4.54 -22.77
CA SER A 833 13.87 -5.55 -22.02
C SER A 833 15.25 -5.06 -21.56
N LYS A 834 16.28 -5.87 -21.78
CA LYS A 834 17.71 -5.60 -21.53
C LYS A 834 18.59 -6.19 -22.65
N PHE A 835 17.97 -6.36 -23.82
CA PHE A 835 18.50 -6.96 -25.03
C PHE A 835 17.86 -6.24 -26.22
N ASP A 836 18.59 -6.17 -27.34
CA ASP A 836 18.18 -5.58 -28.62
C ASP A 836 16.71 -5.88 -29.00
N ASP A 837 15.82 -4.92 -28.75
CA ASP A 837 14.36 -5.00 -28.95
C ASP A 837 13.91 -4.36 -30.27
N VAL A 838 12.66 -4.66 -30.67
CA VAL A 838 11.96 -4.00 -31.79
C VAL A 838 10.56 -3.58 -31.35
N LEU A 839 10.36 -2.28 -31.12
CA LEU A 839 9.15 -1.69 -30.53
C LEU A 839 8.45 -0.78 -31.55
N ILE A 840 7.23 -1.16 -31.95
CA ILE A 840 6.48 -0.49 -33.03
C ILE A 840 5.09 -0.06 -32.55
N GLY A 841 4.80 1.24 -32.63
CA GLY A 841 3.50 1.82 -32.28
C GLY A 841 2.44 1.78 -33.38
N ASN A 842 1.31 2.47 -33.17
CA ASN A 842 0.13 2.46 -34.04
C ASN A 842 -0.27 3.86 -34.55
N GLU A 843 -1.56 4.21 -34.64
CA GLU A 843 -2.03 5.57 -34.98
C GLU A 843 -2.51 6.42 -33.79
N LEU A 844 -2.12 6.04 -32.58
CA LEU A 844 -2.37 6.77 -31.34
C LEU A 844 -1.04 7.20 -30.72
N ARG A 845 -1.06 8.24 -29.87
CA ARG A 845 0.12 8.63 -29.11
C ARG A 845 0.63 7.47 -28.25
N ASN A 846 1.82 6.97 -28.53
CA ASN A 846 2.48 5.91 -27.77
C ASN A 846 3.69 6.44 -26.99
N ILE A 847 4.04 5.73 -25.91
CA ILE A 847 5.25 5.96 -25.13
C ILE A 847 6.05 4.64 -25.15
N LEU A 848 7.20 4.64 -25.82
CA LEU A 848 8.05 3.47 -26.03
C LEU A 848 9.39 3.68 -25.34
N PHE A 849 9.69 2.86 -24.34
CA PHE A 849 11.01 2.76 -23.70
C PHE A 849 11.69 1.47 -24.15
N GLY A 850 12.98 1.53 -24.49
CA GLY A 850 13.81 0.36 -24.79
C GLY A 850 14.26 -0.30 -23.50
N GLY A 851 15.45 0.08 -23.03
CA GLY A 851 15.91 -0.25 -21.68
C GLY A 851 17.43 -0.32 -21.61
N LEU A 852 17.97 -1.50 -21.93
CA LEU A 852 19.39 -1.71 -22.21
C LEU A 852 19.45 -2.56 -23.48
N GLY A 853 20.31 -2.27 -24.45
CA GLY A 853 20.36 -3.04 -25.70
C GLY A 853 20.59 -2.16 -26.91
N ASN A 854 20.52 -2.73 -28.11
CA ASN A 854 20.57 -1.95 -29.36
C ASN A 854 19.16 -1.91 -29.97
N ASP A 855 18.31 -1.05 -29.42
CA ASP A 855 16.86 -1.14 -29.56
C ASP A 855 16.36 -0.39 -30.82
N THR A 856 15.33 -0.94 -31.47
CA THR A 856 14.77 -0.40 -32.72
C THR A 856 13.34 0.09 -32.51
N PHE A 857 13.14 1.40 -32.64
CA PHE A 857 11.84 2.05 -32.46
C PHE A 857 11.19 2.41 -33.79
N GLN A 858 9.87 2.31 -33.86
CA GLN A 858 9.06 3.06 -34.83
C GLN A 858 7.77 3.54 -34.15
N GLY A 859 7.64 4.85 -33.90
CA GLY A 859 6.45 5.43 -33.24
C GLY A 859 5.15 5.10 -34.00
N GLY A 860 5.16 5.23 -35.32
CA GLY A 860 4.03 4.87 -36.18
C GLY A 860 3.34 6.14 -36.69
N LYS A 861 2.22 6.52 -36.08
CA LYS A 861 1.61 7.84 -36.24
C LYS A 861 1.07 8.37 -34.92
N GLY A 862 1.59 9.48 -34.45
CA GLY A 862 1.13 10.09 -33.21
C GLY A 862 1.80 11.44 -32.97
N ASP A 863 2.03 11.72 -31.69
CA ASP A 863 2.95 12.74 -31.22
C ASP A 863 3.82 12.02 -30.18
N ASP A 864 4.63 11.06 -30.64
CA ASP A 864 5.09 9.92 -29.84
C ASP A 864 6.30 10.25 -28.97
N THR A 865 6.56 9.42 -27.96
CA THR A 865 7.74 9.55 -27.09
C THR A 865 8.54 8.26 -27.12
N LEU A 866 9.78 8.35 -27.61
CA LEU A 866 10.72 7.25 -27.81
C LEU A 866 11.94 7.48 -26.92
N ALA A 867 12.35 6.47 -26.15
CA ALA A 867 13.51 6.56 -25.26
C ALA A 867 14.27 5.23 -25.27
N GLY A 868 15.41 5.18 -25.94
CA GLY A 868 16.30 4.02 -26.02
C GLY A 868 16.90 3.65 -24.67
N ALA A 869 17.50 4.64 -24.02
CA ALA A 869 18.36 4.52 -22.85
C ALA A 869 19.78 4.01 -23.20
N ALA A 870 20.26 2.89 -22.65
CA ALA A 870 21.70 2.56 -22.73
C ALA A 870 22.00 1.52 -23.82
N GLY A 871 22.69 1.94 -24.89
CA GLY A 871 22.66 1.19 -26.15
C GLY A 871 23.40 1.74 -27.37
N ASN A 872 22.87 1.37 -28.54
CA ASN A 872 23.20 1.93 -29.86
C ASN A 872 21.89 1.95 -30.68
N ASP A 873 21.00 2.86 -30.35
CA ASP A 873 19.58 2.71 -30.63
C ASP A 873 19.18 3.24 -32.02
N THR A 874 18.12 2.70 -32.61
CA THR A 874 17.69 2.98 -33.97
C THR A 874 16.24 3.46 -34.03
N TYR A 875 16.06 4.77 -34.19
CA TYR A 875 14.76 5.43 -34.28
C TYR A 875 14.34 5.58 -35.75
N ILE A 876 13.31 4.84 -36.16
CA ILE A 876 12.78 4.82 -37.52
C ILE A 876 11.67 5.86 -37.65
N PHE A 877 11.78 6.75 -38.65
CA PHE A 877 10.82 7.82 -38.91
C PHE A 877 10.47 7.92 -40.40
N ALA A 878 9.19 8.10 -40.71
CA ALA A 878 8.65 8.28 -42.05
C ALA A 878 7.82 9.57 -42.18
N ARG A 879 7.06 9.70 -43.27
CA ARG A 879 6.28 10.90 -43.59
C ARG A 879 4.83 10.70 -43.18
N GLY A 880 4.34 11.61 -42.34
CA GLY A 880 3.00 11.53 -41.74
C GLY A 880 2.96 10.83 -40.38
N ASP A 881 4.13 10.56 -39.79
CA ASP A 881 4.30 9.92 -38.49
C ASP A 881 3.95 10.90 -37.35
N GLY A 882 4.33 12.18 -37.47
CA GLY A 882 3.80 13.23 -36.59
C GLY A 882 4.88 13.98 -35.82
N ALA A 883 4.61 14.37 -34.56
CA ALA A 883 5.41 15.36 -33.84
C ALA A 883 6.24 14.77 -32.68
N ASP A 884 7.06 13.78 -32.99
CA ASP A 884 7.71 12.89 -32.03
C ASP A 884 8.81 13.54 -31.17
N ILE A 885 9.12 12.87 -30.07
CA ILE A 885 10.15 13.20 -29.10
C ILE A 885 11.08 12.00 -28.93
N ILE A 886 12.38 12.20 -29.07
CA ILE A 886 13.43 11.25 -28.70
C ILE A 886 14.10 11.73 -27.42
N ALA A 887 14.28 10.86 -26.44
CA ALA A 887 14.94 11.16 -25.16
C ALA A 887 16.10 10.19 -24.89
N GLU A 888 17.32 10.72 -24.96
CA GLU A 888 18.55 9.96 -24.67
C GLU A 888 19.06 10.14 -23.24
N VAL A 889 19.81 9.15 -22.78
CA VAL A 889 20.63 9.20 -21.55
C VAL A 889 22.09 9.50 -21.89
N VAL A 890 22.94 9.63 -20.86
CA VAL A 890 24.38 9.93 -21.02
C VAL A 890 25.17 8.62 -21.07
N GLU A 891 25.56 8.16 -22.27
CA GLU A 891 26.48 7.02 -22.41
C GLU A 891 27.80 7.37 -23.11
N ALA A 892 28.90 6.76 -22.64
CA ALA A 892 30.26 7.06 -23.07
C ALA A 892 30.73 6.17 -24.24
N GLY A 893 30.05 6.25 -25.38
CA GLY A 893 30.43 5.53 -26.60
C GLY A 893 29.32 4.73 -27.28
N SER A 894 28.05 5.09 -27.04
CA SER A 894 26.93 4.71 -27.90
C SER A 894 27.14 5.21 -29.34
N HIS A 895 26.25 4.77 -30.23
CA HIS A 895 26.26 5.18 -31.64
C HIS A 895 24.82 5.20 -32.16
N ASP A 896 24.05 6.17 -31.67
CA ASP A 896 22.61 6.18 -31.85
C ASP A 896 22.23 6.73 -33.24
N VAL A 897 21.13 6.20 -33.80
CA VAL A 897 20.79 6.31 -35.23
C VAL A 897 19.34 6.76 -35.43
N VAL A 898 19.13 7.92 -36.05
CA VAL A 898 17.82 8.30 -36.62
C VAL A 898 17.78 7.90 -38.09
N SER A 899 16.88 6.98 -38.44
CA SER A 899 16.80 6.35 -39.76
C SER A 899 15.52 6.75 -40.50
N PHE A 900 15.68 7.52 -41.59
CA PHE A 900 14.57 8.04 -42.38
C PHE A 900 14.16 7.10 -43.51
N LEU A 901 12.90 6.63 -43.47
CA LEU A 901 12.33 5.74 -44.48
C LEU A 901 12.09 6.42 -45.84
N ALA A 902 11.90 5.58 -46.87
CA ALA A 902 11.64 6.01 -48.23
C ALA A 902 10.42 6.95 -48.32
N GLY A 903 10.66 8.18 -48.78
CA GLY A 903 9.65 9.26 -48.80
C GLY A 903 10.08 10.51 -48.03
N VAL A 904 11.09 10.41 -47.17
CA VAL A 904 11.82 11.55 -46.59
C VAL A 904 13.24 11.58 -47.20
N ASN A 905 13.63 12.72 -47.76
CA ASN A 905 14.96 12.92 -48.36
C ASN A 905 15.75 13.98 -47.56
N ALA A 906 17.08 13.95 -47.60
CA ALA A 906 17.92 14.92 -46.89
C ALA A 906 17.65 16.39 -47.31
N GLU A 907 17.29 16.62 -48.58
CA GLU A 907 16.85 17.92 -49.13
C GLU A 907 15.50 18.40 -48.55
N GLN A 908 14.79 17.54 -47.82
CA GLN A 908 13.48 17.80 -47.22
C GLN A 908 13.52 17.89 -45.69
N LEU A 909 14.68 17.74 -45.06
CA LEU A 909 14.86 17.90 -43.62
C LEU A 909 15.22 19.35 -43.26
N TRP A 910 14.67 19.85 -42.16
CA TRP A 910 14.93 21.19 -41.63
C TRP A 910 15.37 21.12 -40.17
N PHE A 911 16.64 21.39 -39.93
CA PHE A 911 17.29 21.32 -38.61
C PHE A 911 17.22 22.69 -37.91
N ARG A 912 16.70 22.73 -36.68
CA ARG A 912 16.66 23.94 -35.85
C ARG A 912 16.94 23.65 -34.38
N GLN A 913 17.69 24.53 -33.72
CA GLN A 913 17.81 24.53 -32.26
C GLN A 913 16.55 25.16 -31.65
N VAL A 914 15.96 24.50 -30.64
CA VAL A 914 14.82 25.00 -29.87
C VAL A 914 15.18 24.88 -28.39
N GLY A 915 15.65 25.96 -27.77
CA GLY A 915 16.18 25.90 -26.40
C GLY A 915 17.40 24.99 -26.31
N VAL A 916 17.33 23.95 -25.47
CA VAL A 916 18.36 22.89 -25.34
C VAL A 916 18.14 21.71 -26.30
N HIS A 917 17.02 21.67 -27.02
CA HIS A 917 16.60 20.55 -27.87
C HIS A 917 17.01 20.80 -29.33
N LEU A 918 17.24 19.72 -30.09
CA LEU A 918 17.32 19.76 -31.55
C LEU A 918 15.98 19.33 -32.13
N GLU A 919 15.44 20.10 -33.07
CA GLU A 919 14.29 19.68 -33.86
C GLU A 919 14.68 19.48 -35.32
N VAL A 920 14.18 18.38 -35.90
CA VAL A 920 14.32 18.02 -37.31
C VAL A 920 12.92 17.88 -37.92
N SER A 921 12.40 18.95 -38.52
CA SER A 921 11.08 18.95 -39.19
C SER A 921 11.21 18.52 -40.66
N THR A 922 10.19 17.87 -41.26
CA THR A 922 10.15 17.68 -42.72
C THR A 922 9.43 18.85 -43.41
N ILE A 923 9.99 19.35 -44.52
CA ILE A 923 9.48 20.57 -45.16
C ILE A 923 8.09 20.37 -45.76
N GLY A 924 7.19 21.32 -45.47
CA GLY A 924 5.84 21.34 -46.00
C GLY A 924 4.86 20.37 -45.33
N THR A 925 5.23 19.69 -44.26
CA THR A 925 4.32 18.93 -43.39
C THR A 925 4.39 19.43 -41.94
N THR A 926 3.60 18.83 -41.05
CA THR A 926 3.70 19.03 -39.59
C THR A 926 4.73 18.12 -38.94
N ASP A 927 5.16 17.08 -39.66
CA ASP A 927 5.96 15.97 -39.13
C ASP A 927 7.37 16.44 -38.73
N LYS A 928 7.81 16.06 -37.53
CA LYS A 928 9.10 16.44 -36.94
C LYS A 928 9.56 15.40 -35.91
N ILE A 929 10.87 15.36 -35.69
CA ILE A 929 11.50 14.72 -34.54
C ILE A 929 12.05 15.81 -33.62
N THR A 930 11.88 15.64 -32.31
CA THR A 930 12.44 16.51 -31.26
C THR A 930 13.41 15.71 -30.40
N ILE A 931 14.71 15.83 -30.63
CA ILE A 931 15.72 15.18 -29.80
C ILE A 931 15.98 16.06 -28.57
N ASN A 932 15.63 15.55 -27.41
CA ASN A 932 15.80 16.24 -26.14
C ASN A 932 17.27 16.45 -25.80
N ASN A 933 17.55 17.53 -25.07
CA ASN A 933 18.85 17.79 -24.42
C ASN A 933 20.11 17.82 -25.32
N TRP A 934 19.98 17.71 -26.64
CA TRP A 934 21.07 17.76 -27.63
C TRP A 934 22.13 18.86 -27.40
N TYR A 935 21.74 20.01 -26.84
CA TYR A 935 22.62 21.14 -26.58
C TYR A 935 23.09 21.29 -25.12
N SER A 936 22.71 20.39 -24.19
CA SER A 936 23.25 20.36 -22.83
C SER A 936 24.56 19.58 -22.75
N ASP A 937 24.62 18.36 -23.30
CA ASP A 937 25.85 17.57 -23.42
C ASP A 937 26.13 17.18 -24.89
N SER A 938 27.32 16.63 -25.13
CA SER A 938 27.68 15.86 -26.31
C SER A 938 27.19 14.40 -26.28
N ALA A 939 27.06 13.79 -25.11
CA ALA A 939 26.74 12.37 -24.92
C ALA A 939 25.23 12.06 -24.79
N VAL A 940 24.37 13.00 -25.19
CA VAL A 940 22.89 12.85 -25.30
C VAL A 940 22.45 13.18 -26.74
N ARG A 941 23.25 12.77 -27.72
CA ARG A 941 23.09 13.12 -29.13
C ARG A 941 23.12 11.88 -29.98
N ILE A 942 22.23 11.83 -30.96
CA ILE A 942 22.27 10.87 -32.06
C ILE A 942 23.57 11.05 -32.88
N GLU A 943 24.46 10.05 -32.85
CA GLU A 943 25.70 9.96 -33.64
C GLU A 943 25.44 9.97 -35.15
N GLU A 944 24.34 9.38 -35.63
CA GLU A 944 24.08 9.21 -37.05
C GLU A 944 22.62 9.50 -37.47
N PHE A 945 22.45 10.34 -38.49
CA PHE A 945 21.20 10.44 -39.24
C PHE A 945 21.39 9.74 -40.59
N ARG A 946 20.58 8.71 -40.85
CA ARG A 946 20.66 7.84 -42.03
C ARG A 946 19.46 8.01 -42.95
N MET A 947 19.70 8.05 -44.26
CA MET A 947 18.66 8.10 -45.28
C MET A 947 18.50 6.76 -45.98
N ALA A 948 17.28 6.43 -46.42
CA ALA A 948 17.01 5.27 -47.29
C ALA A 948 17.83 5.22 -48.59
N ASP A 949 18.35 6.36 -49.08
CA ASP A 949 19.25 6.42 -50.25
C ASP A 949 20.74 6.13 -49.93
N GLY A 950 21.05 5.73 -48.69
CA GLY A 950 22.40 5.40 -48.24
C GLY A 950 23.26 6.61 -47.90
N ARG A 951 22.69 7.82 -47.83
CA ARG A 951 23.37 9.00 -47.29
C ARG A 951 23.35 9.02 -45.76
N VAL A 952 24.43 9.53 -45.20
CA VAL A 952 24.72 9.59 -43.76
C VAL A 952 25.17 11.00 -43.37
N LEU A 953 24.60 11.53 -42.29
CA LEU A 953 25.01 12.76 -41.61
C LEU A 953 25.38 12.40 -40.17
N LEU A 954 26.65 12.57 -39.80
CA LEU A 954 27.09 12.39 -38.41
C LEU A 954 26.58 13.54 -37.51
N GLY A 955 26.21 13.26 -36.27
CA GLY A 955 25.71 14.24 -35.29
C GLY A 955 26.62 15.45 -35.12
N ASN A 956 27.94 15.20 -35.07
CA ASN A 956 28.98 16.24 -35.03
C ASN A 956 28.97 17.22 -36.24
N ASN A 957 28.30 16.89 -37.35
CA ASN A 957 28.12 17.76 -38.51
C ASN A 957 26.75 18.49 -38.53
N VAL A 958 25.77 18.10 -37.71
CA VAL A 958 24.41 18.66 -37.70
C VAL A 958 24.42 20.17 -37.50
N GLN A 959 25.32 20.68 -36.66
CA GLN A 959 25.41 22.12 -36.38
C GLN A 959 25.72 22.96 -37.63
N ASN A 960 26.35 22.39 -38.65
CA ASN A 960 26.58 23.07 -39.94
C ASN A 960 25.26 23.31 -40.69
N LEU A 961 24.30 22.38 -40.59
CA LEU A 961 22.95 22.54 -41.17
C LEU A 961 22.12 23.52 -40.36
N VAL A 962 22.11 23.41 -39.03
CA VAL A 962 21.41 24.35 -38.12
C VAL A 962 21.87 25.78 -38.37
N GLN A 963 23.19 26.03 -38.45
CA GLN A 963 23.72 27.37 -38.75
C GLN A 963 23.34 27.87 -40.15
N ALA A 964 23.31 27.00 -41.18
CA ALA A 964 22.91 27.38 -42.53
C ALA A 964 21.40 27.67 -42.65
N MET A 965 20.57 27.04 -41.81
CA MET A 965 19.11 27.19 -41.80
C MET A 965 18.61 28.31 -40.88
N ALA A 966 19.36 28.69 -39.84
CA ALA A 966 18.96 29.67 -38.82
C ALA A 966 18.61 31.08 -39.35
N GLY A 967 19.04 31.44 -40.57
CA GLY A 967 18.71 32.70 -41.24
C GLY A 967 17.66 32.60 -42.35
N LEU A 968 17.06 31.42 -42.55
CA LEU A 968 16.15 31.12 -43.67
C LEU A 968 14.74 30.79 -43.16
N THR A 969 13.72 31.06 -43.97
CA THR A 969 12.34 30.68 -43.65
C THR A 969 12.07 29.24 -44.13
N PRO A 970 11.56 28.32 -43.28
CA PRO A 970 11.15 26.99 -43.74
C PRO A 970 9.97 27.08 -44.72
N PRO A 971 9.83 26.14 -45.68
CA PRO A 971 8.70 26.12 -46.61
C PRO A 971 7.35 25.96 -45.89
N PRO A 972 6.28 26.63 -46.36
CA PRO A 972 4.95 26.52 -45.78
C PRO A 972 4.32 25.14 -46.05
N LEU A 973 3.32 24.78 -45.23
CA LEU A 973 2.56 23.53 -45.38
C LEU A 973 2.06 23.32 -46.82
N GLY A 974 2.22 22.10 -47.31
CA GLY A 974 1.99 21.70 -48.71
C GLY A 974 3.19 21.90 -49.65
N GLN A 975 4.23 22.64 -49.28
CA GLN A 975 5.41 22.84 -50.13
C GLN A 975 6.54 21.85 -49.79
N LEU A 976 6.48 20.65 -50.37
CA LEU A 976 7.42 19.54 -50.11
C LEU A 976 8.81 19.69 -50.76
N THR A 977 9.14 20.85 -51.33
CA THR A 977 10.40 21.13 -52.04
C THR A 977 10.94 22.52 -51.70
N LEU A 978 12.27 22.63 -51.53
CA LEU A 978 12.92 23.91 -51.23
C LEU A 978 12.72 24.94 -52.37
N PRO A 979 12.40 26.22 -52.06
CA PRO A 979 12.42 27.29 -53.05
C PRO A 979 13.79 27.38 -53.72
N ALA A 980 13.84 27.68 -55.03
CA ALA A 980 15.10 27.63 -55.81
C ALA A 980 16.26 28.47 -55.23
N GLY A 981 15.96 29.61 -54.60
CA GLY A 981 16.96 30.42 -53.88
C GLY A 981 17.50 29.72 -52.63
N THR A 982 16.60 29.23 -51.77
CA THR A 982 16.92 28.45 -50.57
C THR A 982 17.70 27.18 -50.90
N ALA A 983 17.30 26.47 -51.95
CA ALA A 983 17.98 25.28 -52.45
C ALA A 983 19.40 25.60 -52.91
N ALA A 984 19.62 26.69 -53.65
CA ALA A 984 20.95 27.12 -54.08
C ALA A 984 21.87 27.51 -52.90
N THR A 985 21.32 28.06 -51.81
CA THR A 985 22.06 28.36 -50.58
C THR A 985 22.42 27.10 -49.78
N LEU A 986 21.50 26.15 -49.65
CA LEU A 986 21.71 24.95 -48.84
C LEU A 986 22.47 23.83 -49.55
N ALA A 987 22.40 23.72 -50.89
CA ALA A 987 23.05 22.68 -51.68
C ALA A 987 24.53 22.41 -51.34
N PRO A 988 25.44 23.41 -51.23
CA PRO A 988 26.83 23.14 -50.86
C PRO A 988 27.00 22.61 -49.43
N VAL A 989 26.15 23.05 -48.49
CA VAL A 989 26.21 22.61 -47.10
C VAL A 989 25.66 21.18 -46.96
N LEU A 990 24.56 20.88 -47.66
CA LEU A 990 24.01 19.53 -47.74
C LEU A 990 25.04 18.56 -48.33
N ALA A 991 25.62 18.88 -49.50
CA ALA A 991 26.60 18.02 -50.18
C ALA A 991 27.96 17.87 -49.45
N GLN A 992 28.28 18.76 -48.49
CA GLN A 992 29.49 18.66 -47.66
C GLN A 992 29.27 17.77 -46.42
N ASN A 993 28.06 17.76 -45.86
CA ASN A 993 27.77 17.12 -44.57
C ASN A 993 27.07 15.77 -44.72
N TRP A 994 26.17 15.62 -45.69
CA TRP A 994 25.62 14.33 -46.09
C TRP A 994 26.61 13.61 -47.01
N ARG A 995 27.10 12.46 -46.56
CA ARG A 995 28.09 11.65 -47.27
C ARG A 995 27.44 10.36 -47.74
N ALA A 996 27.93 9.77 -48.84
CA ALA A 996 27.60 8.38 -49.14
C ALA A 996 28.21 7.49 -48.04
N GLY A 997 27.40 6.59 -47.46
CA GLY A 997 27.85 5.71 -46.39
C GLY A 997 29.04 4.85 -46.81
N GLN A 998 30.09 4.80 -45.98
CA GLN A 998 31.14 3.80 -46.14
C GLN A 998 30.63 2.46 -45.62
N GLN A 999 30.78 1.39 -46.39
CA GLN A 999 30.74 0.04 -45.81
C GLN A 999 31.90 -0.09 -44.82
N LEU A 1000 31.60 -0.03 -43.52
CA LEU A 1000 32.55 -0.40 -42.49
C LEU A 1000 32.78 -1.91 -42.57
N GLY A 1001 34.02 -2.30 -42.88
CA GLY A 1001 34.44 -3.70 -42.88
C GLY A 1001 34.49 -4.22 -41.44
N ALA A 1002 34.04 -5.46 -41.25
CA ALA A 1002 33.88 -6.06 -39.93
C ALA A 1002 35.14 -5.98 -39.06
N ALA A 1003 35.04 -5.29 -37.92
CA ALA A 1003 36.00 -5.41 -36.83
C ALA A 1003 35.61 -6.60 -35.96
N SER A 1004 36.50 -7.58 -35.81
CA SER A 1004 36.22 -8.78 -35.03
C SER A 1004 36.45 -8.56 -33.54
N GLN A 1005 35.39 -8.67 -32.73
CA GLN A 1005 35.50 -9.03 -31.31
C GLN A 1005 34.89 -10.42 -31.08
N GLY A 1006 35.55 -11.22 -30.25
CA GLY A 1006 35.19 -12.62 -30.03
C GLY A 1006 34.21 -12.79 -28.86
N GLY A 1007 32.93 -12.51 -29.09
CA GLY A 1007 31.83 -12.80 -28.18
C GLY A 1007 30.62 -13.30 -28.95
N SER A 1008 29.87 -14.27 -28.41
CA SER A 1008 28.74 -14.89 -29.12
C SER A 1008 27.51 -13.97 -29.10
N GLY A 1009 27.26 -13.28 -30.20
CA GLY A 1009 26.08 -12.43 -30.40
C GLY A 1009 25.96 -11.82 -31.81
N GLY A 1010 27.06 -11.62 -32.52
CA GLY A 1010 27.05 -10.94 -33.82
C GLY A 1010 26.50 -11.75 -35.00
N TRP A 1011 25.28 -11.42 -35.46
CA TRP A 1011 24.89 -11.37 -36.88
C TRP A 1011 24.29 -9.98 -37.13
N GLN A 1012 24.81 -9.21 -38.09
CA GLN A 1012 24.12 -9.05 -39.38
C GLN A 1012 22.59 -9.13 -39.24
N ALA A 1013 21.94 -7.97 -39.10
CA ALA A 1013 20.50 -7.86 -39.33
C ALA A 1013 20.19 -8.41 -40.72
N ASP A 1014 19.53 -9.58 -40.79
CA ASP A 1014 19.17 -10.16 -42.08
C ASP A 1014 18.14 -9.24 -42.73
N ALA A 1015 18.48 -8.73 -43.91
CA ALA A 1015 17.55 -7.93 -44.70
C ALA A 1015 16.25 -8.71 -44.98
N ALA A 1016 16.26 -10.06 -44.97
CA ALA A 1016 15.06 -10.87 -45.03
C ALA A 1016 14.15 -10.76 -43.79
N GLN A 1017 14.68 -10.57 -42.57
CA GLN A 1017 13.87 -10.37 -41.37
C GLN A 1017 13.23 -8.97 -41.36
N LEU A 1018 14.00 -7.93 -41.68
CA LEU A 1018 13.45 -6.57 -41.81
C LEU A 1018 12.43 -6.48 -42.95
N VAL A 1019 12.68 -7.15 -44.09
CA VAL A 1019 11.71 -7.27 -45.18
C VAL A 1019 10.50 -8.13 -44.79
N GLN A 1020 10.63 -9.15 -43.92
CA GLN A 1020 9.47 -9.89 -43.41
C GLN A 1020 8.59 -9.03 -42.49
N ALA A 1021 9.18 -8.18 -41.64
CA ALA A 1021 8.44 -7.21 -40.84
C ALA A 1021 7.69 -6.19 -41.74
N MET A 1022 8.37 -5.63 -42.74
CA MET A 1022 7.79 -4.63 -43.65
C MET A 1022 6.80 -5.20 -44.68
N ALA A 1023 6.95 -6.46 -45.11
CA ALA A 1023 6.10 -7.07 -46.14
C ALA A 1023 4.61 -7.17 -45.77
N GLY A 1024 4.26 -6.99 -44.49
CA GLY A 1024 2.87 -6.92 -44.04
C GLY A 1024 2.12 -5.62 -44.42
N PHE A 1025 2.82 -4.52 -44.70
CA PHE A 1025 2.23 -3.19 -44.91
C PHE A 1025 1.67 -2.95 -46.34
N ALA A 1026 1.17 -3.99 -46.99
CA ALA A 1026 0.58 -3.89 -48.32
C ALA A 1026 -0.82 -3.22 -48.29
N VAL A 1027 -0.86 -1.93 -48.63
CA VAL A 1027 -2.11 -1.16 -48.83
C VAL A 1027 -3.05 -1.89 -49.81
N PRO A 1028 -4.39 -1.97 -49.57
CA PRO A 1028 -5.26 -2.91 -50.28
C PRO A 1028 -5.19 -2.84 -51.81
N ALA A 1029 -4.80 -3.95 -52.44
CA ALA A 1029 -4.64 -4.12 -53.88
C ALA A 1029 -5.98 -4.22 -54.64
N ALA A 1030 -6.80 -3.18 -54.58
CA ALA A 1030 -8.05 -3.04 -55.33
C ALA A 1030 -7.85 -2.79 -56.84
N ALA A 1031 -6.80 -3.35 -57.45
CA ALA A 1031 -6.49 -3.20 -58.86
C ALA A 1031 -5.73 -4.42 -59.43
N SER A 1032 -6.21 -4.89 -60.58
CA SER A 1032 -5.61 -5.90 -61.48
C SER A 1032 -5.49 -7.35 -61.01
N ALA A 1033 -6.23 -8.20 -61.72
CA ALA A 1033 -5.85 -9.57 -62.04
C ALA A 1033 -6.11 -9.78 -63.55
N PRO A 1034 -5.55 -10.82 -64.21
CA PRO A 1034 -4.41 -11.67 -63.83
C PRO A 1034 -3.26 -11.56 -64.86
N TRP A 1035 -2.09 -12.15 -64.55
CA TRP A 1035 -1.20 -12.91 -65.47
C TRP A 1035 0.09 -13.30 -64.75
N SER A 1036 0.30 -14.59 -64.47
CA SER A 1036 1.00 -15.55 -65.34
C SER A 1036 2.44 -15.13 -65.65
N GLY A 1037 3.40 -15.68 -64.90
CA GLY A 1037 4.79 -15.27 -64.99
C GLY A 1037 5.51 -15.71 -66.26
N HIS A 1038 6.44 -14.88 -66.73
CA HIS A 1038 7.70 -15.26 -67.40
C HIS A 1038 8.57 -14.00 -67.56
N GLY A 1039 9.39 -13.71 -66.54
CA GLY A 1039 10.36 -12.60 -66.54
C GLY A 1039 11.49 -12.91 -65.55
N ALA A 1040 12.71 -12.47 -65.83
CA ALA A 1040 13.89 -12.80 -65.02
C ALA A 1040 14.06 -11.86 -63.82
N ALA A 1041 14.45 -12.41 -62.66
CA ALA A 1041 14.50 -11.71 -61.38
C ALA A 1041 15.39 -10.44 -61.37
N SER A 1042 16.41 -10.36 -62.23
CA SER A 1042 17.28 -9.19 -62.38
C SER A 1042 16.55 -7.90 -62.77
N ALA A 1043 15.39 -8.01 -63.43
CA ALA A 1043 14.55 -6.85 -63.76
C ALA A 1043 13.62 -6.42 -62.61
N GLN A 1044 13.35 -7.29 -61.63
CA GLN A 1044 12.51 -6.97 -60.46
C GLN A 1044 13.34 -6.34 -59.33
N ILE A 1045 14.56 -6.84 -59.11
CA ILE A 1045 15.47 -6.34 -58.06
C ILE A 1045 15.83 -4.85 -58.27
N GLN A 1046 15.98 -4.39 -59.51
CA GLN A 1046 16.27 -2.97 -59.80
C GLN A 1046 15.08 -2.01 -59.63
N LEU A 1047 13.86 -2.51 -59.39
CA LEU A 1047 12.70 -1.67 -59.10
C LEU A 1047 12.28 -1.73 -57.62
N ALA A 1048 12.54 -2.85 -56.94
CA ALA A 1048 12.37 -2.98 -55.50
C ALA A 1048 13.39 -2.14 -54.70
N ALA A 1049 14.56 -1.84 -55.27
CA ALA A 1049 15.57 -0.96 -54.66
C ALA A 1049 15.29 0.55 -54.89
N ALA A 1050 14.05 0.92 -55.21
CA ALA A 1050 13.66 2.29 -55.60
C ALA A 1050 12.25 2.68 -55.08
N HIS A 1051 11.73 1.96 -54.09
CA HIS A 1051 10.40 2.11 -53.50
C HIS A 1051 10.44 1.94 -51.99
#